data_AF-A0A7J8LFK7-F1
#
_entry.id   AF-A0A7J8LFK7-F1
#
_cell.length_a   1.000
_cell.length_b   1.000
_cell.length_c   1.000
_cell.angle_alpha   90.00
_cell.angle_beta   90.00
_cell.angle_gamma   90.00
#
_symmetry.space_group_name_H-M   'P 1'
#
loop_
_entity.id
_entity.type
_entity.pdbx_description
1 polymer ?
#
loop_
_entity_poly.entity_id
_entity_poly.type
_entity_poly.pdbx_seq_one_letter_code
_entity_poly.pdbx_strand_id
1 'polypeptide(L)'
;IQIRGEIRTNVDYTIDLLHASDYRENKIHTGWLDSRIAMRVRAERPPWYLSVVGGALYKASASSAAMVSDYIGYLEKGQIPPKHISLVHSQVSLNIEGSKYTLDGNSHVIYAEEEAAGTRLLIDGRTCLLQNDHDPSKLVAETPCKLLRFLVSDGSRIDADTPYAEVEVMKMCMPLLSPASGIIQIKISEGQALQAGELIARLDLDDPSAVRKAEPFHGSFPVLGPPTAISGKVHQRCAASINAARMILAGYEHNIDEVVQSLLNCLDSPELPFLQWQECMSVLAARLPKNLKNELESKYKGFEAISCSMNVDFPAKLLKGVLELHLSTCPEKERGSLERLIEPLMSLVKSYEGGRESHARVIVRSLFEEYLSVEELFSDNIQADVIERLRLQYKKDLLKVVDIVLSHQGVKSKNKLIFRLLEQLVYPNPAAYRDQLIRFSALNHTSYSELALKASQLLEQTKLSELRSSIARSLSELEMFTEDGETMDTPKRKSAINERMEALVGAPLAVEDALVGLFDHSDHTLQRRVVETYVRRLYQPYLVKGSVRMQWHRSGLIASWEFLEEHIESKNVSEDQMSDEPLVEKHRERKWGAMVIIKSLQFLPAIISATLRETTPNLHEETSNGSLEPTTFGNMMHIALVGINNQMSLLQDSGDEDQAQERINKLAKILKDKEVGSSLRSAGVRVISCIIQRDEGRTPMRHSFHWSTEKLYYEEEPLLRHLEPPLSIYLELDKLKGYQNIQYTPSRDRQWHLYTVVDKPVPIQRMFLRTLVRQPTSDDGLTAYRGLDVDMMRSQSAMSFTSRSILRSLMGAMEELEINMHNATLKSDHAHMYLCILREQQINDLVPYPKRVDLDAGQEEAGVESILEELAQELHAFVGVRMHKLGVCEWEVKLWMASSGQANGAWRIVVTNVTGQTCTLHIYRELEDTSKHRVVYHSLSVRGPLHGVPVNAQYQALGVLDRKRLLARKNNTTYCYDFPLAFETALQQSWASQFPGIKRPKDKLLPKVMELVFADQKGNWGTPLVPIERQPGLNDVGMVAWCMEMFTPEFPSGRTILVVANDVTFKAGSFGPREDAFFLAVTDLACSKKLPLIYLAANSGA
;
A
#
# COMPACT_ATOMS: atom_id res chain seq x y z
N ILE A 1 -5.09 60.11 -20.68
CA ILE A 1 -6.04 59.84 -21.79
C ILE A 1 -5.85 58.37 -22.18
N GLN A 2 -6.92 57.60 -22.40
CA GLN A 2 -6.81 56.23 -22.95
C GLN A 2 -7.53 56.18 -24.30
N ILE A 3 -6.79 55.86 -25.36
CA ILE A 3 -7.30 55.62 -26.71
C ILE A 3 -6.73 54.27 -27.13
N ARG A 4 -7.57 53.39 -27.66
CA ARG A 4 -7.20 52.02 -28.09
C ARG A 4 -7.68 51.79 -29.52
N GLY A 5 -6.92 51.00 -30.26
CA GLY A 5 -7.16 50.70 -31.68
C GLY A 5 -5.92 50.17 -32.38
N GLU A 6 -6.10 49.70 -33.61
CA GLU A 6 -5.04 49.13 -34.46
C GLU A 6 -3.94 50.17 -34.75
N ILE A 7 -4.34 51.41 -35.03
CA ILE A 7 -3.45 52.54 -35.31
C ILE A 7 -2.84 53.07 -34.00
N ARG A 8 -1.51 53.04 -33.92
CA ARG A 8 -0.73 53.58 -32.78
C ARG A 8 -0.98 55.09 -32.63
N THR A 9 -1.09 55.57 -31.39
CA THR A 9 -1.34 56.99 -31.08
C THR A 9 -0.13 57.67 -30.47
N ASN A 10 0.02 58.99 -30.69
CA ASN A 10 1.17 59.76 -30.23
C ASN A 10 1.05 60.22 -28.75
N VAL A 11 0.13 59.65 -27.97
CA VAL A 11 -0.20 60.14 -26.61
C VAL A 11 0.98 60.02 -25.66
N ASP A 12 1.62 58.85 -25.59
CA ASP A 12 2.80 58.58 -24.74
C ASP A 12 3.93 59.59 -25.00
N TYR A 13 4.22 59.88 -26.29
CA TYR A 13 5.26 60.84 -26.69
C TYR A 13 4.84 62.30 -26.46
N THR A 14 3.55 62.61 -26.56
CA THR A 14 3.02 63.94 -26.24
C THR A 14 3.15 64.24 -24.75
N ILE A 15 2.94 63.24 -23.89
CA ILE A 15 3.15 63.37 -22.44
C ILE A 15 4.63 63.59 -22.12
N ASP A 16 5.56 62.86 -22.76
CA ASP A 16 7.00 63.10 -22.60
C ASP A 16 7.41 64.52 -23.03
N LEU A 17 6.93 64.99 -24.18
CA LEU A 17 7.17 66.36 -24.67
C LEU A 17 6.70 67.42 -23.67
N LEU A 18 5.53 67.24 -23.04
CA LEU A 18 5.00 68.14 -22.00
C LEU A 18 5.76 68.03 -20.66
N HIS A 19 6.47 66.92 -20.42
CA HIS A 19 7.25 66.68 -19.21
C HIS A 19 8.73 67.11 -19.34
N ALA A 20 9.23 67.29 -20.56
CA ALA A 20 10.60 67.73 -20.84
C ALA A 20 10.95 69.08 -20.17
N SER A 21 12.18 69.19 -19.65
CA SER A 21 12.75 70.42 -19.10
C SER A 21 12.60 71.59 -20.06
N ASP A 22 12.97 71.38 -21.33
CA ASP A 22 13.01 72.42 -22.35
C ASP A 22 11.61 72.99 -22.62
N TYR A 23 10.57 72.15 -22.56
CA TYR A 23 9.18 72.58 -22.72
C TYR A 23 8.69 73.34 -21.50
N ARG A 24 8.96 72.82 -20.29
CA ARG A 24 8.57 73.44 -19.02
C ARG A 24 9.26 74.78 -18.75
N GLU A 25 10.50 74.93 -19.22
CA GLU A 25 11.30 76.15 -19.12
C GLU A 25 11.15 77.06 -20.36
N ASN A 26 10.28 76.69 -21.31
CA ASN A 26 10.00 77.41 -22.56
C ASN A 26 11.25 77.70 -23.43
N LYS A 27 12.20 76.76 -23.44
CA LYS A 27 13.45 76.76 -24.24
C LYS A 27 13.30 76.05 -25.59
N ILE A 28 12.10 76.09 -26.16
CA ILE A 28 11.76 75.39 -27.41
C ILE A 28 11.98 76.27 -28.64
N HIS A 29 12.43 75.65 -29.74
CA HIS A 29 12.61 76.28 -31.05
C HIS A 29 11.95 75.43 -32.15
N THR A 30 11.80 75.97 -33.36
CA THR A 30 11.04 75.29 -34.44
C THR A 30 11.51 73.86 -34.72
N GLY A 31 12.81 73.64 -34.87
CA GLY A 31 13.41 72.29 -35.04
C GLY A 31 13.62 71.46 -33.76
N TRP A 32 13.06 71.84 -32.60
CA TRP A 32 13.32 71.14 -31.33
C TRP A 32 12.74 69.71 -31.33
N LEU A 33 11.55 69.56 -31.93
CA LEU A 33 10.91 68.26 -32.11
C LEU A 33 11.72 67.35 -33.05
N ASP A 34 12.20 67.90 -34.17
CA ASP A 34 13.03 67.18 -35.15
C ASP A 34 14.36 66.75 -34.54
N SER A 35 15.00 67.61 -33.72
CA SER A 35 16.19 67.25 -32.95
C SER A 35 15.93 66.09 -31.98
N ARG A 36 14.82 66.09 -31.22
CA ARG A 36 14.47 64.97 -30.33
C ARG A 36 14.22 63.67 -31.10
N ILE A 37 13.60 63.75 -32.29
CA ILE A 37 13.37 62.60 -33.18
C ILE A 37 14.71 62.07 -33.75
N ALA A 38 15.59 62.95 -34.22
CA ALA A 38 16.92 62.59 -34.73
C ALA A 38 17.81 61.97 -33.63
N MET A 39 17.73 62.48 -32.40
CA MET A 39 18.38 61.91 -31.21
C MET A 39 17.70 60.62 -30.70
N ARG A 40 16.65 60.14 -31.38
CA ARG A 40 15.88 58.92 -31.04
C ARG A 40 15.33 58.90 -29.62
N VAL A 41 14.92 60.06 -29.09
CA VAL A 41 14.28 60.17 -27.77
C VAL A 41 13.00 59.30 -27.77
N ARG A 42 12.98 58.29 -26.91
CA ARG A 42 11.82 57.39 -26.72
C ARG A 42 11.00 57.91 -25.54
N ALA A 43 9.67 57.81 -25.61
CA ALA A 43 8.79 58.08 -24.47
C ALA A 43 9.14 57.16 -23.28
N GLU A 44 8.84 57.59 -22.05
CA GLU A 44 9.24 56.90 -20.83
C GLU A 44 8.67 55.46 -20.78
N ARG A 45 9.50 54.49 -21.17
CA ARG A 45 9.15 53.07 -21.09
C ARG A 45 8.87 52.69 -19.63
N PRO A 46 7.94 51.77 -19.41
CA PRO A 46 8.05 50.85 -18.30
C PRO A 46 8.98 49.69 -18.83
N PRO A 47 10.11 49.27 -18.19
CA PRO A 47 11.18 48.48 -18.88
C PRO A 47 11.58 47.13 -18.21
N TRP A 48 12.19 46.12 -18.84
CA TRP A 48 11.82 44.66 -18.74
C TRP A 48 11.15 43.91 -17.53
N TYR A 49 11.32 44.07 -16.19
CA TYR A 49 10.77 43.06 -15.21
C TYR A 49 9.24 42.76 -15.14
N LEU A 50 8.27 43.64 -14.85
CA LEU A 50 6.84 43.41 -15.19
C LEU A 50 6.56 43.09 -16.67
N SER A 51 7.39 43.41 -17.68
CA SER A 51 7.13 42.84 -19.03
C SER A 51 7.57 41.39 -19.14
N VAL A 52 8.59 40.96 -18.40
CA VAL A 52 8.87 39.53 -18.28
C VAL A 52 7.80 38.87 -17.41
N VAL A 53 7.47 39.40 -16.22
CA VAL A 53 6.46 38.81 -15.32
C VAL A 53 5.05 38.94 -15.91
N GLY A 54 4.60 40.14 -16.25
CA GLY A 54 3.29 40.41 -16.85
C GLY A 54 3.15 39.87 -18.27
N GLY A 55 4.22 39.86 -19.07
CA GLY A 55 4.23 39.18 -20.38
C GLY A 55 4.24 37.66 -20.26
N ALA A 56 4.91 37.10 -19.25
CA ALA A 56 4.86 35.66 -18.96
C ALA A 56 3.49 35.27 -18.39
N LEU A 57 2.92 36.07 -17.48
CA LEU A 57 1.56 35.91 -16.99
C LEU A 57 0.53 35.99 -18.12
N TYR A 58 0.69 36.94 -19.06
CA TYR A 58 -0.17 37.01 -20.24
C TYR A 58 -0.02 35.77 -21.13
N LYS A 59 1.20 35.43 -21.57
CA LYS A 59 1.41 34.26 -22.46
C LYS A 59 1.08 32.93 -21.77
N ALA A 60 1.33 32.78 -20.47
CA ALA A 60 0.93 31.59 -19.68
C ALA A 60 -0.58 31.51 -19.50
N SER A 61 -1.25 32.63 -19.21
CA SER A 61 -2.72 32.70 -19.10
C SER A 61 -3.40 32.40 -20.44
N ALA A 62 -2.90 33.00 -21.53
CA ALA A 62 -3.40 32.74 -22.89
C ALA A 62 -3.14 31.28 -23.33
N SER A 63 -1.95 30.75 -23.06
CA SER A 63 -1.60 29.34 -23.32
C SER A 63 -2.46 28.38 -22.51
N SER A 64 -2.66 28.64 -21.21
CA SER A 64 -3.54 27.85 -20.34
C SER A 64 -4.99 27.89 -20.80
N ALA A 65 -5.52 29.08 -21.12
CA ALA A 65 -6.88 29.24 -21.65
C ALA A 65 -7.07 28.53 -23.00
N ALA A 66 -6.05 28.55 -23.89
CA ALA A 66 -6.07 27.79 -25.13
C ALA A 66 -6.07 26.27 -24.87
N MET A 67 -5.19 25.75 -24.01
CA MET A 67 -5.16 24.32 -23.66
C MET A 67 -6.46 23.85 -23.01
N VAL A 68 -7.08 24.66 -22.14
CA VAL A 68 -8.40 24.36 -21.54
C VAL A 68 -9.49 24.38 -22.61
N SER A 69 -9.47 25.34 -23.54
CA SER A 69 -10.41 25.41 -24.67
C SER A 69 -10.28 24.19 -25.61
N ASP A 70 -9.06 23.75 -25.91
CA ASP A 70 -8.81 22.54 -26.71
C ASP A 70 -9.29 21.29 -25.98
N TYR A 71 -8.99 21.18 -24.67
CA TYR A 71 -9.43 20.07 -23.82
C TYR A 71 -10.97 19.95 -23.79
N ILE A 72 -11.68 21.07 -23.63
CA ILE A 72 -13.15 21.14 -23.73
C ILE A 72 -13.60 20.78 -25.15
N GLY A 73 -12.93 21.28 -26.18
CA GLY A 73 -13.21 20.99 -27.58
C GLY A 73 -13.06 19.51 -27.98
N TYR A 74 -12.25 18.73 -27.27
CA TYR A 74 -12.26 17.25 -27.38
C TYR A 74 -13.50 16.64 -26.70
N LEU A 75 -13.83 17.07 -25.47
CA LEU A 75 -14.99 16.56 -24.73
C LEU A 75 -16.32 16.86 -25.45
N GLU A 76 -16.49 18.03 -26.06
CA GLU A 76 -17.68 18.37 -26.86
C GLU A 76 -17.86 17.41 -28.04
N LYS A 77 -16.75 17.02 -28.70
CA LYS A 77 -16.72 16.05 -29.81
C LYS A 77 -16.88 14.59 -29.36
N GLY A 78 -16.94 14.33 -28.05
CA GLY A 78 -16.94 12.96 -27.50
C GLY A 78 -15.61 12.24 -27.69
N GLN A 79 -14.51 12.98 -27.72
CA GLN A 79 -13.15 12.46 -27.82
C GLN A 79 -12.47 12.55 -26.46
N ILE A 80 -11.73 11.50 -26.08
CA ILE A 80 -10.90 11.51 -24.88
C ILE A 80 -9.63 12.33 -25.18
N PRO A 81 -9.32 13.38 -24.40
CA PRO A 81 -8.14 14.21 -24.64
C PRO A 81 -6.82 13.40 -24.55
N PRO A 82 -5.83 13.66 -25.43
CA PRO A 82 -4.54 12.98 -25.39
C PRO A 82 -3.79 13.14 -24.06
N LYS A 83 -3.20 12.05 -23.55
CA LYS A 83 -2.47 12.00 -22.26
C LYS A 83 -1.27 12.96 -22.14
N HIS A 84 -0.82 13.57 -23.24
CA HIS A 84 0.27 14.56 -23.22
C HIS A 84 -0.21 16.00 -22.96
N ILE A 85 -1.53 16.25 -22.98
CA ILE A 85 -2.09 17.56 -22.62
C ILE A 85 -2.08 17.71 -21.09
N SER A 86 -1.02 18.33 -20.58
CA SER A 86 -0.90 18.73 -19.18
C SER A 86 -1.66 20.03 -18.94
N LEU A 87 -2.54 20.04 -17.95
CA LEU A 87 -3.24 21.24 -17.48
C LEU A 87 -2.43 21.96 -16.38
N VAL A 88 -1.37 21.34 -15.87
CA VAL A 88 -0.63 21.78 -14.66
C VAL A 88 0.56 22.70 -14.99
N HIS A 89 1.24 22.50 -16.13
CA HIS A 89 2.55 23.11 -16.39
C HIS A 89 2.61 23.82 -17.75
N SER A 90 3.05 25.09 -17.75
CA SER A 90 3.25 25.90 -18.96
C SER A 90 4.61 26.60 -18.89
N GLN A 91 5.48 26.31 -19.86
CA GLN A 91 6.80 26.94 -19.98
C GLN A 91 6.74 28.08 -21.01
N VAL A 92 7.13 29.28 -20.61
CA VAL A 92 7.08 30.48 -21.48
C VAL A 92 8.47 31.07 -21.70
N SER A 93 8.88 31.14 -22.96
CA SER A 93 10.09 31.85 -23.42
C SER A 93 9.73 33.25 -23.97
N LEU A 94 10.50 34.28 -23.61
CA LEU A 94 10.29 35.68 -24.02
C LEU A 94 11.61 36.35 -24.42
N ASN A 95 11.60 37.18 -25.46
CA ASN A 95 12.68 38.10 -25.82
C ASN A 95 12.21 39.57 -25.65
N ILE A 96 13.00 40.43 -24.98
CA ILE A 96 12.67 41.82 -24.66
C ILE A 96 13.91 42.74 -24.66
N GLU A 97 13.81 43.90 -25.33
CA GLU A 97 14.78 45.01 -25.22
C GLU A 97 14.76 45.74 -23.83
N GLY A 98 15.56 45.32 -22.85
CA GLY A 98 16.18 46.22 -21.82
C GLY A 98 15.40 46.66 -20.54
N SER A 99 16.10 46.63 -19.38
CA SER A 99 15.72 46.70 -17.92
C SER A 99 15.03 47.98 -17.36
N LYS A 100 14.23 48.01 -16.26
CA LYS A 100 13.59 47.02 -15.33
C LYS A 100 12.29 47.67 -14.63
N TYR A 101 11.17 46.94 -14.38
CA TYR A 101 9.71 47.34 -14.25
C TYR A 101 9.08 46.85 -12.90
N THR A 102 8.22 47.62 -12.22
CA THR A 102 7.65 47.51 -10.82
C THR A 102 7.40 46.17 -10.06
N LEU A 103 7.07 46.35 -8.77
CA LEU A 103 7.31 45.47 -7.62
C LEU A 103 6.29 45.81 -6.49
N ASP A 104 6.26 44.98 -5.44
CA ASP A 104 5.92 45.39 -4.05
C ASP A 104 4.46 45.80 -3.77
N GLY A 105 3.51 44.87 -3.95
CA GLY A 105 2.13 45.00 -3.42
C GLY A 105 1.22 46.04 -4.10
N ASN A 106 1.69 46.70 -5.16
CA ASN A 106 0.94 47.70 -5.91
C ASN A 106 0.11 47.05 -7.04
N SER A 107 -1.07 47.62 -7.33
CA SER A 107 -1.95 47.18 -8.41
C SER A 107 -1.54 47.79 -9.75
N HIS A 108 -1.16 46.95 -10.71
CA HIS A 108 -0.74 47.34 -12.06
C HIS A 108 -1.72 46.82 -13.10
N VAL A 109 -2.11 47.67 -14.06
CA VAL A 109 -3.08 47.31 -15.11
C VAL A 109 -2.35 47.01 -16.41
N ILE A 110 -2.45 45.76 -16.85
CA ILE A 110 -1.80 45.23 -18.06
C ILE A 110 -2.88 44.99 -19.12
N TYR A 111 -2.69 45.56 -20.30
CA TYR A 111 -3.36 45.15 -21.54
C TYR A 111 -2.33 44.55 -22.50
N ALA A 112 -2.77 43.61 -23.34
CA ALA A 112 -1.93 42.94 -24.32
C ALA A 112 -2.68 42.77 -25.64
N GLU A 113 -1.98 42.97 -26.75
CA GLU A 113 -2.48 42.87 -28.12
C GLU A 113 -1.40 42.21 -28.98
N GLU A 114 -1.71 41.20 -29.78
CA GLU A 114 -0.72 40.55 -30.66
C GLU A 114 -0.53 41.33 -31.96
N GLU A 115 0.72 41.73 -32.24
CA GLU A 115 1.12 42.29 -33.54
C GLU A 115 2.00 41.26 -34.30
N ALA A 116 2.15 41.39 -35.62
CA ALA A 116 3.02 40.50 -36.41
C ALA A 116 4.52 40.55 -36.01
N ALA A 117 4.93 41.54 -35.21
CA ALA A 117 6.27 41.65 -34.63
C ALA A 117 6.40 41.04 -33.21
N GLY A 118 5.31 40.51 -32.66
CA GLY A 118 5.18 39.99 -31.29
C GLY A 118 4.15 40.75 -30.44
N THR A 119 4.02 40.34 -29.18
CA THR A 119 2.98 40.83 -28.26
C THR A 119 3.23 42.27 -27.81
N ARG A 120 2.36 43.22 -28.20
CA ARG A 120 2.33 44.58 -27.64
C ARG A 120 1.74 44.55 -26.23
N LEU A 121 2.46 45.11 -25.25
CA LEU A 121 1.97 45.30 -23.89
C LEU A 121 1.74 46.79 -23.60
N LEU A 122 0.67 47.10 -22.87
CA LEU A 122 0.41 48.43 -22.32
C LEU A 122 0.24 48.27 -20.80
N ILE A 123 1.20 48.77 -20.02
CA ILE A 123 1.19 48.65 -18.55
C ILE A 123 1.10 50.05 -17.96
N ASP A 124 0.08 50.29 -17.13
CA ASP A 124 -0.25 51.58 -16.50
C ASP A 124 -0.29 52.77 -17.48
N GLY A 125 -0.66 52.50 -18.73
CA GLY A 125 -0.75 53.51 -19.79
C GLY A 125 0.58 53.88 -20.45
N ARG A 126 1.61 53.03 -20.35
CA ARG A 126 2.87 53.17 -21.09
C ARG A 126 3.18 51.87 -21.86
N THR A 127 3.78 51.99 -23.05
CA THR A 127 3.81 50.90 -24.05
C THR A 127 5.13 50.11 -24.13
N CYS A 128 5.04 48.81 -24.43
CA CYS A 128 6.15 47.87 -24.66
C CYS A 128 5.84 46.86 -25.77
N LEU A 129 6.85 46.10 -26.21
CA LEU A 129 6.72 45.02 -27.19
C LEU A 129 7.59 43.83 -26.75
N LEU A 130 6.95 42.67 -26.54
CA LEU A 130 7.62 41.37 -26.45
C LEU A 130 7.92 40.93 -27.87
N GLN A 131 9.18 40.74 -28.23
CA GLN A 131 9.52 40.22 -29.55
C GLN A 131 9.56 38.69 -29.49
N ASN A 132 9.18 38.04 -30.59
CA ASN A 132 9.48 36.62 -30.79
C ASN A 132 10.87 36.52 -31.44
N ASP A 133 11.69 35.55 -31.03
CA ASP A 133 12.97 35.30 -31.72
C ASP A 133 12.71 34.87 -33.18
N HIS A 134 13.47 35.46 -34.11
CA HIS A 134 13.30 35.20 -35.53
C HIS A 134 14.68 35.08 -36.19
N ASP A 135 15.07 33.84 -36.48
CA ASP A 135 16.37 33.48 -37.04
C ASP A 135 16.20 32.72 -38.37
N PRO A 136 15.80 33.40 -39.46
CA PRO A 136 15.54 32.77 -40.76
C PRO A 136 16.80 32.14 -41.40
N SER A 137 17.97 32.28 -40.76
CA SER A 137 19.20 31.54 -41.11
C SER A 137 19.15 30.05 -40.73
N LYS A 138 18.09 29.60 -40.04
CA LYS A 138 17.85 28.20 -39.63
C LYS A 138 16.53 27.69 -40.21
N LEU A 139 16.62 26.72 -41.10
CA LEU A 139 15.47 25.99 -41.63
C LEU A 139 15.24 24.76 -40.74
N VAL A 140 14.17 24.79 -39.94
CA VAL A 140 13.84 23.75 -38.94
C VAL A 140 12.55 23.03 -39.29
N ALA A 141 12.40 21.78 -38.83
CA ALA A 141 11.14 21.07 -38.90
C ALA A 141 10.14 21.63 -37.87
N GLU A 142 9.00 22.16 -38.31
CA GLU A 142 7.97 22.67 -37.39
C GLU A 142 7.18 21.55 -36.68
N THR A 143 7.07 20.39 -37.33
CA THR A 143 6.38 19.20 -36.82
C THR A 143 7.25 17.95 -37.01
N PRO A 144 7.05 16.88 -36.20
CA PRO A 144 7.76 15.62 -36.40
C PRO A 144 7.39 15.02 -37.75
N CYS A 145 8.40 14.84 -38.61
CA CYS A 145 8.23 14.48 -40.01
C CYS A 145 9.35 13.54 -40.45
N LYS A 146 9.25 13.00 -41.67
CA LYS A 146 10.38 12.32 -42.31
C LYS A 146 10.78 13.10 -43.57
N LEU A 147 12.03 13.51 -43.65
CA LEU A 147 12.57 14.16 -44.85
C LEU A 147 12.58 13.15 -46.00
N LEU A 148 11.84 13.43 -47.08
CA LEU A 148 11.83 12.55 -48.25
C LEU A 148 12.99 12.88 -49.18
N ARG A 149 13.15 14.17 -49.52
CA ARG A 149 14.15 14.69 -50.45
C ARG A 149 14.29 16.20 -50.36
N PHE A 150 15.40 16.73 -50.85
CA PHE A 150 15.52 18.15 -51.20
C PHE A 150 15.00 18.41 -52.61
N LEU A 151 14.46 19.62 -52.80
CA LEU A 151 13.97 20.12 -54.10
C LEU A 151 14.98 21.08 -54.75
N VAL A 152 16.04 21.44 -54.01
CA VAL A 152 17.12 22.34 -54.40
C VAL A 152 18.48 21.71 -54.06
N SER A 153 19.55 22.14 -54.74
CA SER A 153 20.90 21.63 -54.50
C SER A 153 21.61 22.35 -53.34
N ASP A 154 22.54 21.69 -52.67
CA ASP A 154 23.40 22.32 -51.66
C ASP A 154 24.21 23.47 -52.29
N GLY A 155 24.32 24.60 -51.58
CA GLY A 155 24.97 25.81 -52.08
C GLY A 155 24.20 26.58 -53.17
N SER A 156 22.95 26.22 -53.48
CA SER A 156 22.11 27.01 -54.40
C SER A 156 21.48 28.24 -53.71
N ARG A 157 21.24 29.31 -54.49
CA ARG A 157 20.46 30.46 -54.02
C ARG A 157 18.98 30.18 -54.21
N ILE A 158 18.20 30.42 -53.17
CA ILE A 158 16.74 30.28 -53.15
C ILE A 158 16.10 31.60 -52.75
N ASP A 159 14.89 31.85 -53.23
CA ASP A 159 14.10 33.02 -52.84
C ASP A 159 13.08 32.69 -51.74
N ALA A 160 12.61 33.72 -51.03
CA ALA A 160 11.49 33.58 -50.09
C ALA A 160 10.26 32.90 -50.74
N ASP A 161 9.50 32.16 -49.94
CA ASP A 161 8.36 31.31 -50.32
C ASP A 161 8.68 30.20 -51.35
N THR A 162 9.96 30.00 -51.74
CA THR A 162 10.36 28.90 -52.63
C THR A 162 10.41 27.56 -51.89
N PRO A 163 9.84 26.47 -52.45
CA PRO A 163 9.92 25.13 -51.85
C PRO A 163 11.34 24.54 -51.94
N TYR A 164 11.97 24.24 -50.80
CA TYR A 164 13.36 23.74 -50.74
C TYR A 164 13.47 22.25 -50.41
N ALA A 165 12.47 21.68 -49.74
CA ALA A 165 12.45 20.26 -49.35
C ALA A 165 11.02 19.69 -49.38
N GLU A 166 10.90 18.37 -49.44
CA GLU A 166 9.64 17.63 -49.30
C GLU A 166 9.73 16.69 -48.10
N VAL A 167 8.71 16.71 -47.25
CA VAL A 167 8.63 15.87 -46.03
C VAL A 167 7.33 15.06 -46.00
N GLU A 168 7.41 13.87 -45.40
CA GLU A 168 6.27 13.01 -45.08
C GLU A 168 5.77 13.33 -43.67
N VAL A 169 4.52 13.79 -43.56
CA VAL A 169 3.79 14.00 -42.30
C VAL A 169 2.46 13.26 -42.40
N MET A 170 2.18 12.34 -41.46
CA MET A 170 0.98 11.49 -41.47
C MET A 170 0.75 10.74 -42.82
N LYS A 171 1.84 10.33 -43.49
CA LYS A 171 1.86 9.72 -44.85
C LYS A 171 1.46 10.66 -46.00
N MET A 172 1.27 11.95 -45.73
CA MET A 172 1.10 12.99 -46.75
C MET A 172 2.46 13.62 -47.07
N CYS A 173 2.75 13.82 -48.35
CA CYS A 173 3.92 14.57 -48.81
C CYS A 173 3.59 16.07 -48.80
N MET A 174 4.41 16.90 -48.17
CA MET A 174 4.25 18.36 -48.14
C MET A 174 5.58 19.07 -48.45
N PRO A 175 5.57 20.14 -49.26
CA PRO A 175 6.75 20.97 -49.47
C PRO A 175 6.98 21.91 -48.28
N LEU A 176 8.25 22.09 -47.90
CA LEU A 176 8.69 23.13 -46.97
C LEU A 176 9.17 24.34 -47.77
N LEU A 177 8.66 25.53 -47.44
CA LEU A 177 9.00 26.80 -48.10
C LEU A 177 10.09 27.55 -47.33
N SER A 178 10.91 28.33 -48.05
CA SER A 178 11.93 29.19 -47.42
C SER A 178 11.32 30.47 -46.84
N PRO A 179 11.57 30.84 -45.57
CA PRO A 179 11.06 32.08 -44.99
C PRO A 179 11.80 33.35 -45.47
N ALA A 180 12.90 33.21 -46.22
CA ALA A 180 13.71 34.31 -46.72
C ALA A 180 14.52 33.92 -47.99
N SER A 181 15.10 34.90 -48.68
CA SER A 181 16.08 34.68 -49.76
C SER A 181 17.52 34.53 -49.21
N GLY A 182 18.29 33.63 -49.82
CA GLY A 182 19.70 33.39 -49.45
C GLY A 182 20.28 32.13 -50.09
N ILE A 183 21.47 31.72 -49.69
CA ILE A 183 22.14 30.50 -50.15
C ILE A 183 21.90 29.37 -49.15
N ILE A 184 21.31 28.25 -49.60
CA ILE A 184 21.00 27.13 -48.70
C ILE A 184 22.23 26.24 -48.48
N GLN A 185 22.48 25.90 -47.22
CA GLN A 185 23.41 24.86 -46.80
C GLN A 185 22.67 23.69 -46.16
N ILE A 186 22.60 22.55 -46.85
CA ILE A 186 22.00 21.33 -46.36
C ILE A 186 22.82 20.78 -45.18
N LYS A 187 22.14 20.26 -44.14
CA LYS A 187 22.79 19.67 -42.93
C LYS A 187 22.31 18.26 -42.59
N ILE A 188 21.18 17.82 -43.15
CA ILE A 188 20.55 16.53 -42.89
C ILE A 188 20.50 15.71 -44.19
N SER A 189 20.61 14.38 -44.07
CA SER A 189 20.47 13.44 -45.20
C SER A 189 19.01 13.09 -45.48
N GLU A 190 18.69 12.92 -46.76
CA GLU A 190 17.38 12.42 -47.22
C GLU A 190 17.01 11.07 -46.58
N GLY A 191 15.73 10.87 -46.30
CA GLY A 191 15.20 9.68 -45.62
C GLY A 191 15.19 9.75 -44.09
N GLN A 192 15.87 10.71 -43.46
CA GLN A 192 15.93 10.86 -42.01
C GLN A 192 14.57 11.26 -41.40
N ALA A 193 14.22 10.66 -40.25
CA ALA A 193 13.11 11.08 -39.41
C ALA A 193 13.55 12.21 -38.47
N LEU A 194 12.71 13.23 -38.33
CA LEU A 194 13.00 14.50 -37.68
C LEU A 194 11.99 14.81 -36.57
N GLN A 195 12.46 15.49 -35.52
CA GLN A 195 11.61 16.05 -34.47
C GLN A 195 11.30 17.53 -34.71
N ALA A 196 10.24 18.03 -34.07
CA ALA A 196 9.94 19.46 -34.07
C ALA A 196 11.11 20.26 -33.46
N GLY A 197 11.56 21.31 -34.15
CA GLY A 197 12.73 22.12 -33.82
C GLY A 197 14.07 21.61 -34.39
N GLU A 198 14.11 20.46 -35.07
CA GLU A 198 15.35 19.89 -35.63
C GLU A 198 15.81 20.64 -36.90
N LEU A 199 17.11 20.91 -37.02
CA LEU A 199 17.70 21.77 -38.05
C LEU A 199 17.96 21.02 -39.37
N ILE A 200 17.07 21.19 -40.35
CA ILE A 200 17.15 20.58 -41.69
C ILE A 200 18.32 21.17 -42.50
N ALA A 201 18.40 22.50 -42.52
CA ALA A 201 19.38 23.25 -43.30
C ALA A 201 19.65 24.63 -42.67
N ARG A 202 20.71 25.29 -43.12
CA ARG A 202 20.97 26.71 -42.84
C ARG A 202 20.78 27.53 -44.10
N LEU A 203 20.53 28.81 -43.94
CA LEU A 203 20.37 29.77 -45.02
C LEU A 203 21.33 30.95 -44.76
N ASP A 204 22.32 31.11 -45.64
CA ASP A 204 23.19 32.28 -45.66
C ASP A 204 22.41 33.41 -46.34
N LEU A 205 21.78 34.25 -45.53
CA LEU A 205 20.79 35.26 -45.94
C LEU A 205 21.41 36.39 -46.78
N ASP A 206 20.67 36.83 -47.81
CA ASP A 206 21.04 38.00 -48.61
C ASP A 206 20.98 39.31 -47.79
N ASP A 207 20.12 39.37 -46.77
CA ASP A 207 20.06 40.44 -45.76
C ASP A 207 20.32 39.88 -44.34
N PRO A 208 21.54 40.02 -43.80
CA PRO A 208 21.85 39.62 -42.43
C PRO A 208 21.06 40.36 -41.35
N SER A 209 20.46 41.52 -41.64
CA SER A 209 19.67 42.30 -40.67
C SER A 209 18.27 41.74 -40.40
N ALA A 210 17.82 40.77 -41.20
CA ALA A 210 16.61 39.98 -40.95
C ALA A 210 16.72 39.09 -39.69
N VAL A 211 17.95 38.76 -39.25
CA VAL A 211 18.21 37.92 -38.07
C VAL A 211 18.03 38.72 -36.78
N ARG A 212 17.09 38.29 -35.93
CA ARG A 212 16.86 38.83 -34.59
C ARG A 212 17.07 37.74 -33.55
N LYS A 213 18.19 37.84 -32.83
CA LYS A 213 18.63 36.89 -31.79
C LYS A 213 18.64 37.58 -30.44
N ALA A 214 17.93 37.02 -29.45
CA ALA A 214 18.13 37.37 -28.06
C ALA A 214 19.55 37.05 -27.57
N GLU A 215 20.08 37.86 -26.67
CA GLU A 215 21.12 37.40 -25.73
C GLU A 215 20.42 36.76 -24.51
N PRO A 216 20.85 35.57 -24.04
CA PRO A 216 20.22 34.91 -22.91
C PRO A 216 20.44 35.70 -21.61
N PHE A 217 19.36 35.94 -20.87
CA PHE A 217 19.44 36.68 -19.61
C PHE A 217 19.94 35.77 -18.46
N HIS A 218 21.08 36.11 -17.87
CA HIS A 218 21.77 35.32 -16.84
C HIS A 218 21.67 35.86 -15.40
N GLY A 219 20.92 36.94 -15.16
CA GLY A 219 20.76 37.52 -13.82
C GLY A 219 19.52 36.99 -13.07
N SER A 220 19.24 37.60 -11.92
CA SER A 220 18.06 37.29 -11.09
C SER A 220 16.97 38.38 -11.15
N PHE A 221 15.79 38.04 -10.63
CA PHE A 221 14.77 39.03 -10.26
C PHE A 221 15.16 39.74 -8.95
N PRO A 222 14.75 41.02 -8.76
CA PRO A 222 14.80 41.64 -7.44
C PRO A 222 13.86 40.89 -6.47
N VAL A 223 14.12 40.99 -5.18
CA VAL A 223 13.31 40.31 -4.14
C VAL A 223 11.90 40.89 -4.13
N LEU A 224 10.95 40.13 -4.67
CA LEU A 224 9.52 40.44 -4.69
C LEU A 224 8.87 39.99 -3.38
N GLY A 225 8.17 40.90 -2.71
CA GLY A 225 7.22 40.56 -1.66
C GLY A 225 6.03 39.76 -2.22
N PRO A 226 5.23 39.10 -1.35
CA PRO A 226 4.07 38.34 -1.78
C PRO A 226 3.05 39.24 -2.51
N PRO A 227 2.32 38.73 -3.53
CA PRO A 227 1.38 39.52 -4.33
C PRO A 227 0.12 39.95 -3.56
N THR A 228 -0.02 39.56 -2.30
CA THR A 228 -1.07 40.01 -1.38
C THR A 228 -0.47 40.18 0.00
N ALA A 229 -0.74 41.31 0.65
CA ALA A 229 -0.27 41.61 1.99
C ALA A 229 -1.04 40.78 3.05
N ILE A 230 -0.64 39.52 3.23
CA ILE A 230 -1.12 38.67 4.33
C ILE A 230 -0.62 39.28 5.64
N SER A 231 -1.51 39.83 6.46
CA SER A 231 -1.10 40.39 7.76
C SER A 231 -0.64 39.26 8.70
N GLY A 232 0.30 39.56 9.60
CA GLY A 232 0.93 38.57 10.47
C GLY A 232 -0.01 37.89 11.49
N LYS A 233 -1.28 38.30 11.58
CA LYS A 233 -2.26 37.74 12.53
C LYS A 233 -2.57 36.27 12.23
N VAL A 234 -2.65 35.46 13.28
CA VAL A 234 -2.73 33.99 13.17
C VAL A 234 -3.91 33.50 12.32
N HIS A 235 -5.12 34.05 12.50
CA HIS A 235 -6.31 33.66 11.72
C HIS A 235 -6.14 33.87 10.20
N GLN A 236 -5.51 34.96 9.77
CA GLN A 236 -5.28 35.26 8.35
C GLN A 236 -4.17 34.37 7.76
N ARG A 237 -3.11 34.09 8.53
CA ARG A 237 -2.12 33.07 8.17
C ARG A 237 -2.74 31.67 8.08
N CYS A 238 -3.65 31.32 8.98
CA CYS A 238 -4.38 30.05 8.98
C CYS A 238 -5.24 29.93 7.72
N ALA A 239 -6.07 30.93 7.43
CA ALA A 239 -6.90 30.98 6.21
C ALA A 239 -6.07 30.90 4.92
N ALA A 240 -4.93 31.61 4.85
CA ALA A 240 -4.02 31.51 3.72
C ALA A 240 -3.39 30.10 3.58
N SER A 241 -3.02 29.47 4.69
CA SER A 241 -2.45 28.11 4.71
C SER A 241 -3.48 27.05 4.30
N ILE A 242 -4.73 27.19 4.75
CA ILE A 242 -5.87 26.33 4.33
C ILE A 242 -6.15 26.52 2.83
N ASN A 243 -6.14 27.76 2.33
CA ASN A 243 -6.35 28.03 0.91
C ASN A 243 -5.20 27.45 0.05
N ALA A 244 -3.94 27.56 0.48
CA ALA A 244 -2.81 26.93 -0.21
C ALA A 244 -2.92 25.38 -0.21
N ALA A 245 -3.36 24.77 0.89
CA ALA A 245 -3.67 23.35 0.96
C ALA A 245 -4.78 22.96 -0.04
N ARG A 246 -5.84 23.77 -0.16
CA ARG A 246 -6.90 23.57 -1.15
C ARG A 246 -6.42 23.72 -2.59
N MET A 247 -5.51 24.66 -2.88
CA MET A 247 -4.93 24.80 -4.21
C MET A 247 -4.07 23.58 -4.58
N ILE A 248 -3.32 23.00 -3.64
CA ILE A 248 -2.64 21.70 -3.84
C ILE A 248 -3.67 20.59 -4.15
N LEU A 249 -4.80 20.55 -3.43
CA LEU A 249 -5.88 19.58 -3.69
C LEU A 249 -6.58 19.80 -5.04
N ALA A 250 -6.66 21.03 -5.52
CA ALA A 250 -7.15 21.36 -6.87
C ALA A 250 -6.13 21.06 -7.99
N GLY A 251 -4.88 20.72 -7.66
CA GLY A 251 -3.83 20.31 -8.61
C GLY A 251 -2.71 21.34 -8.84
N TYR A 252 -2.75 22.49 -8.17
CA TYR A 252 -1.74 23.56 -8.31
C TYR A 252 -0.50 23.33 -7.42
N GLU A 253 0.63 23.91 -7.81
CA GLU A 253 1.90 23.76 -7.07
C GLU A 253 2.08 24.80 -5.94
N HIS A 254 2.43 24.32 -4.75
CA HIS A 254 2.85 25.12 -3.59
C HIS A 254 3.90 24.34 -2.77
N ASN A 255 4.66 25.03 -1.90
CA ASN A 255 5.57 24.35 -0.98
C ASN A 255 4.79 23.65 0.15
N ILE A 256 4.53 22.35 -0.03
CA ILE A 256 3.77 21.49 0.90
C ILE A 256 4.36 21.51 2.31
N ASP A 257 5.68 21.52 2.46
CA ASP A 257 6.34 21.48 3.77
C ASP A 257 6.12 22.78 4.56
N GLU A 258 6.21 23.94 3.89
CA GLU A 258 5.85 25.25 4.48
C GLU A 258 4.36 25.36 4.80
N VAL A 259 3.48 24.88 3.91
CA VAL A 259 2.02 24.94 4.12
C VAL A 259 1.60 24.12 5.34
N VAL A 260 2.12 22.90 5.49
CA VAL A 260 1.82 22.06 6.67
C VAL A 260 2.40 22.68 7.93
N GLN A 261 3.66 23.16 7.92
CA GLN A 261 4.25 23.80 9.10
C GLN A 261 3.52 25.09 9.50
N SER A 262 3.14 25.92 8.54
CA SER A 262 2.34 27.14 8.82
C SER A 262 0.96 26.78 9.39
N LEU A 263 0.30 25.74 8.87
CA LEU A 263 -0.98 25.27 9.37
C LEU A 263 -0.90 24.75 10.82
N LEU A 264 0.10 23.92 11.15
CA LEU A 264 0.35 23.41 12.51
C LEU A 264 0.51 24.57 13.50
N ASN A 265 1.47 25.46 13.23
CA ASN A 265 1.75 26.64 14.07
C ASN A 265 0.53 27.57 14.24
N CYS A 266 -0.40 27.59 13.28
CA CYS A 266 -1.64 28.33 13.42
C CYS A 266 -2.70 27.62 14.28
N LEU A 267 -2.88 26.30 14.11
CA LEU A 267 -3.87 25.50 14.85
C LEU A 267 -3.50 25.32 16.34
N ASP A 268 -2.21 25.28 16.65
CA ASP A 268 -1.73 25.20 18.03
C ASP A 268 -1.82 26.52 18.80
N SER A 269 -2.01 27.65 18.12
CA SER A 269 -2.12 28.96 18.75
C SER A 269 -3.42 29.12 19.56
N PRO A 270 -3.36 29.56 20.83
CA PRO A 270 -4.55 29.87 21.62
C PRO A 270 -5.31 31.11 21.10
N GLU A 271 -4.66 32.00 20.35
CA GLU A 271 -5.29 33.23 19.82
C GLU A 271 -6.25 32.96 18.66
N LEU A 272 -6.05 31.87 17.90
CA LEU A 272 -6.77 31.58 16.67
C LEU A 272 -8.32 31.69 16.80
N PRO A 273 -8.99 30.99 17.75
CA PRO A 273 -10.44 31.08 17.89
C PRO A 273 -10.95 32.49 18.25
N PHE A 274 -10.24 33.22 19.11
CA PHE A 274 -10.64 34.57 19.51
C PHE A 274 -10.55 35.54 18.32
N LEU A 275 -9.49 35.47 17.54
CA LEU A 275 -9.31 36.29 16.34
C LEU A 275 -10.33 35.94 15.23
N GLN A 276 -10.60 34.65 15.00
CA GLN A 276 -11.66 34.21 14.07
C GLN A 276 -13.04 34.71 14.52
N TRP A 277 -13.34 34.66 15.83
CA TRP A 277 -14.61 35.16 16.38
C TRP A 277 -14.73 36.68 16.25
N GLN A 278 -13.66 37.44 16.54
CA GLN A 278 -13.61 38.89 16.30
C GLN A 278 -13.85 39.24 14.83
N GLU A 279 -13.25 38.51 13.88
CA GLU A 279 -13.43 38.74 12.45
C GLU A 279 -14.90 38.50 12.04
N CYS A 280 -15.48 37.33 12.36
CA CYS A 280 -16.88 37.03 12.07
C CYS A 280 -17.86 38.01 12.75
N MET A 281 -17.61 38.38 14.01
CA MET A 281 -18.44 39.36 14.72
C MET A 281 -18.32 40.75 14.09
N SER A 282 -17.14 41.18 13.61
CA SER A 282 -16.98 42.51 12.98
C SER A 282 -17.89 42.68 11.76
N VAL A 283 -18.07 41.62 10.96
CA VAL A 283 -18.94 41.60 9.77
C VAL A 283 -20.43 41.51 10.13
N LEU A 284 -20.78 40.80 11.22
CA LEU A 284 -22.17 40.51 11.58
C LEU A 284 -22.77 41.45 12.64
N ALA A 285 -21.97 42.16 13.43
CA ALA A 285 -22.41 42.96 14.58
C ALA A 285 -23.27 44.19 14.23
N ALA A 286 -23.43 44.53 12.96
CA ALA A 286 -24.41 45.52 12.48
C ALA A 286 -25.76 44.90 12.06
N ARG A 287 -25.81 43.58 11.84
CA ARG A 287 -26.95 42.82 11.31
C ARG A 287 -27.64 41.94 12.36
N LEU A 288 -26.92 41.55 13.42
CA LEU A 288 -27.46 40.73 14.52
C LEU A 288 -28.54 41.49 15.35
N PRO A 289 -29.57 40.80 15.85
CA PRO A 289 -30.50 41.36 16.83
C PRO A 289 -29.79 41.93 18.07
N LYS A 290 -30.19 43.11 18.52
CA LYS A 290 -29.52 43.86 19.61
C LYS A 290 -29.36 43.03 20.90
N ASN A 291 -30.39 42.26 21.27
CA ASN A 291 -30.37 41.44 22.47
C ASN A 291 -29.31 40.33 22.37
N LEU A 292 -29.33 39.55 21.28
CA LEU A 292 -28.35 38.50 21.00
C LEU A 292 -26.92 39.07 20.97
N LYS A 293 -26.70 40.19 20.27
CA LYS A 293 -25.40 40.85 20.19
C LYS A 293 -24.87 41.22 21.58
N ASN A 294 -25.69 41.86 22.40
CA ASN A 294 -25.29 42.30 23.74
C ASN A 294 -24.96 41.11 24.65
N GLU A 295 -25.71 40.01 24.55
CA GLU A 295 -25.45 38.79 25.31
C GLU A 295 -24.14 38.12 24.86
N LEU A 296 -23.93 37.94 23.55
CA LEU A 296 -22.69 37.38 23.00
C LEU A 296 -21.45 38.22 23.38
N GLU A 297 -21.52 39.55 23.24
CA GLU A 297 -20.42 40.44 23.66
C GLU A 297 -20.16 40.36 25.16
N SER A 298 -21.21 40.27 25.99
CA SER A 298 -21.09 40.16 27.45
C SER A 298 -20.42 38.85 27.86
N LYS A 299 -20.84 37.72 27.28
CA LYS A 299 -20.21 36.41 27.51
C LYS A 299 -18.76 36.35 27.01
N TYR A 300 -18.47 36.96 25.86
CA TYR A 300 -17.14 36.93 25.24
C TYR A 300 -16.10 37.79 25.99
N LYS A 301 -16.45 39.02 26.39
CA LYS A 301 -15.52 39.96 27.08
C LYS A 301 -14.96 39.41 28.40
N GLY A 302 -15.66 38.50 29.05
CA GLY A 302 -15.18 37.82 30.25
C GLY A 302 -13.99 36.88 30.04
N PHE A 303 -13.75 36.41 28.81
CA PHE A 303 -12.64 35.50 28.48
C PHE A 303 -11.50 36.22 27.74
N GLU A 304 -11.81 37.22 26.92
CA GLU A 304 -10.84 38.04 26.18
C GLU A 304 -9.82 38.75 27.10
N ALA A 305 -10.23 39.17 28.30
CA ALA A 305 -9.32 39.77 29.28
C ALA A 305 -8.36 38.76 29.94
N ILE A 306 -8.62 37.46 29.85
CA ILE A 306 -7.88 36.40 30.55
C ILE A 306 -6.89 35.69 29.60
N SER A 307 -7.27 35.50 28.33
CA SER A 307 -6.50 34.76 27.32
C SER A 307 -5.06 35.26 27.12
N CYS A 308 -4.80 36.56 27.37
CA CYS A 308 -3.46 37.15 27.28
C CYS A 308 -2.53 36.82 28.48
N SER A 309 -3.00 36.04 29.46
CA SER A 309 -2.27 35.75 30.71
C SER A 309 -2.29 34.28 31.15
N MET A 310 -3.29 33.50 30.73
CA MET A 310 -3.37 32.06 31.00
C MET A 310 -3.94 31.31 29.80
N ASN A 311 -3.54 30.05 29.63
CA ASN A 311 -4.06 29.12 28.61
C ASN A 311 -5.52 28.73 28.94
N VAL A 312 -6.47 29.63 28.69
CA VAL A 312 -7.91 29.43 28.87
C VAL A 312 -8.55 29.15 27.52
N ASP A 313 -9.26 28.03 27.42
CA ASP A 313 -9.96 27.65 26.20
C ASP A 313 -11.07 28.64 25.81
N PHE A 314 -11.26 28.80 24.50
CA PHE A 314 -12.32 29.63 23.93
C PHE A 314 -13.72 29.13 24.37
N PRO A 315 -14.65 30.01 24.81
CA PRO A 315 -15.92 29.63 25.45
C PRO A 315 -17.01 29.11 24.48
N ALA A 316 -16.64 28.23 23.55
CA ALA A 316 -17.50 27.70 22.49
C ALA A 316 -18.86 27.21 23.01
N LYS A 317 -18.88 26.31 24.00
CA LYS A 317 -20.13 25.74 24.54
C LYS A 317 -21.10 26.79 25.12
N LEU A 318 -20.57 27.87 25.69
CA LEU A 318 -21.38 28.97 26.23
C LEU A 318 -21.97 29.83 25.11
N LEU A 319 -21.16 30.18 24.10
CA LEU A 319 -21.62 30.93 22.94
C LEU A 319 -22.63 30.13 22.10
N LYS A 320 -22.44 28.81 21.99
CA LYS A 320 -23.35 27.86 21.33
C LYS A 320 -24.74 27.91 21.97
N GLY A 321 -24.79 27.74 23.30
CA GLY A 321 -26.05 27.76 24.06
C GLY A 321 -26.83 29.07 23.89
N VAL A 322 -26.15 30.22 23.81
CA VAL A 322 -26.79 31.52 23.53
C VAL A 322 -27.38 31.57 22.12
N LEU A 323 -26.64 31.13 21.10
CA LEU A 323 -27.12 31.08 19.71
C LEU A 323 -28.31 30.11 19.56
N GLU A 324 -28.22 28.91 20.13
CA GLU A 324 -29.28 27.88 20.06
C GLU A 324 -30.53 28.29 20.85
N LEU A 325 -30.38 28.91 22.03
CA LEU A 325 -31.49 29.49 22.79
C LEU A 325 -32.21 30.58 22.00
N HIS A 326 -31.46 31.45 21.31
CA HIS A 326 -32.06 32.48 20.46
C HIS A 326 -32.82 31.87 19.27
N LEU A 327 -32.25 30.87 18.57
CA LEU A 327 -32.96 30.14 17.52
C LEU A 327 -34.24 29.45 18.01
N SER A 328 -34.25 28.95 19.26
CA SER A 328 -35.42 28.30 19.86
C SER A 328 -36.55 29.27 20.25
N THR A 329 -36.23 30.56 20.42
CA THR A 329 -37.17 31.62 20.85
C THR A 329 -37.65 32.52 19.71
N CYS A 330 -37.12 32.35 18.49
CA CYS A 330 -37.56 33.10 17.31
C CYS A 330 -38.79 32.48 16.60
N PRO A 331 -39.67 33.30 15.99
CA PRO A 331 -40.80 32.79 15.21
C PRO A 331 -40.35 31.97 13.99
N GLU A 332 -41.07 30.88 13.69
CA GLU A 332 -40.74 29.96 12.58
C GLU A 332 -40.55 30.66 11.22
N LYS A 333 -41.33 31.73 10.96
CA LYS A 333 -41.25 32.53 9.72
C LYS A 333 -39.94 33.27 9.53
N GLU A 334 -39.27 33.66 10.62
CA GLU A 334 -38.02 34.43 10.60
C GLU A 334 -36.81 33.54 10.86
N ARG A 335 -37.03 32.37 11.48
CA ARG A 335 -36.01 31.39 11.86
C ARG A 335 -35.07 31.03 10.70
N GLY A 336 -35.60 30.62 9.55
CA GLY A 336 -34.77 30.22 8.40
C GLY A 336 -33.92 31.34 7.79
N SER A 337 -34.31 32.62 7.97
CA SER A 337 -33.47 33.78 7.62
C SER A 337 -32.42 34.10 8.69
N LEU A 338 -32.74 33.88 9.97
CA LEU A 338 -31.83 34.10 11.09
C LEU A 338 -30.75 33.02 11.18
N GLU A 339 -31.11 31.75 10.96
CA GLU A 339 -30.16 30.62 10.87
C GLU A 339 -29.09 30.92 9.82
N ARG A 340 -29.48 31.35 8.61
CA ARG A 340 -28.56 31.79 7.54
C ARG A 340 -27.72 33.02 7.90
N LEU A 341 -28.18 33.88 8.81
CA LEU A 341 -27.43 35.05 9.26
C LEU A 341 -26.36 34.68 10.30
N ILE A 342 -26.67 33.76 11.21
CA ILE A 342 -25.77 33.37 12.31
C ILE A 342 -24.88 32.17 11.98
N GLU A 343 -25.13 31.45 10.87
CA GLU A 343 -24.39 30.23 10.51
C GLU A 343 -22.85 30.38 10.53
N PRO A 344 -22.22 31.51 10.12
CA PRO A 344 -20.77 31.66 10.27
C PRO A 344 -20.28 31.58 11.72
N LEU A 345 -21.02 32.19 12.67
CA LEU A 345 -20.73 32.14 14.10
C LEU A 345 -21.05 30.75 14.68
N MET A 346 -22.17 30.17 14.26
CA MET A 346 -22.61 28.84 14.69
C MET A 346 -21.64 27.74 14.25
N SER A 347 -21.18 27.76 13.00
CA SER A 347 -20.21 26.82 12.44
C SER A 347 -18.84 26.95 13.11
N LEU A 348 -18.34 28.19 13.28
CA LEU A 348 -17.11 28.47 14.02
C LEU A 348 -17.19 27.90 15.44
N VAL A 349 -18.26 28.21 16.18
CA VAL A 349 -18.45 27.76 17.56
C VAL A 349 -18.61 26.24 17.67
N LYS A 350 -19.37 25.60 16.78
CA LYS A 350 -19.48 24.12 16.71
C LYS A 350 -18.12 23.47 16.51
N SER A 351 -17.27 24.03 15.64
CA SER A 351 -15.94 23.45 15.36
C SER A 351 -15.02 23.42 16.59
N TYR A 352 -15.11 24.42 17.48
CA TYR A 352 -14.36 24.51 18.74
C TYR A 352 -15.06 23.86 19.96
N GLU A 353 -16.16 23.13 19.77
CA GLU A 353 -16.90 22.52 20.90
C GLU A 353 -16.06 21.51 21.70
N GLY A 354 -15.08 20.85 21.06
CA GLY A 354 -14.05 20.03 21.71
C GLY A 354 -12.67 20.71 21.78
N GLY A 355 -12.61 22.03 21.90
CA GLY A 355 -11.35 22.79 21.96
C GLY A 355 -10.62 22.88 20.62
N ARG A 356 -9.33 23.25 20.64
CA ARG A 356 -8.51 23.46 19.42
C ARG A 356 -8.34 22.19 18.57
N GLU A 357 -8.17 21.02 19.21
CA GLU A 357 -8.10 19.72 18.52
C GLU A 357 -9.37 19.43 17.69
N SER A 358 -10.54 19.84 18.17
CA SER A 358 -11.81 19.69 17.45
C SER A 358 -11.83 20.54 16.18
N HIS A 359 -11.36 21.79 16.24
CA HIS A 359 -11.28 22.67 15.07
C HIS A 359 -10.26 22.15 14.03
N ALA A 360 -9.08 21.74 14.49
CA ALA A 360 -8.07 21.10 13.65
C ALA A 360 -8.62 19.85 12.93
N ARG A 361 -9.33 18.99 13.67
CA ARG A 361 -10.00 17.80 13.13
C ARG A 361 -11.07 18.12 12.09
N VAL A 362 -11.85 19.17 12.27
CA VAL A 362 -12.85 19.63 11.27
C VAL A 362 -12.15 20.09 9.99
N ILE A 363 -11.05 20.85 10.09
CA ILE A 363 -10.27 21.31 8.92
C ILE A 363 -9.64 20.12 8.19
N VAL A 364 -8.96 19.22 8.90
CA VAL A 364 -8.32 18.03 8.30
C VAL A 364 -9.36 17.12 7.64
N ARG A 365 -10.54 16.90 8.27
CA ARG A 365 -11.65 16.16 7.66
C ARG A 365 -12.16 16.83 6.37
N SER A 366 -12.25 18.17 6.31
CA SER A 366 -12.63 18.89 5.08
C SER A 366 -11.64 18.63 3.95
N LEU A 367 -10.33 18.77 4.22
CA LEU A 367 -9.27 18.52 3.24
C LEU A 367 -9.24 17.06 2.77
N PHE A 368 -9.55 16.12 3.67
CA PHE A 368 -9.65 14.69 3.33
C PHE A 368 -10.87 14.39 2.45
N GLU A 369 -12.03 15.01 2.71
CA GLU A 369 -13.22 14.86 1.89
C GLU A 369 -13.04 15.47 0.50
N GLU A 370 -12.43 16.67 0.43
CA GLU A 370 -12.07 17.34 -0.83
C GLU A 370 -11.12 16.48 -1.67
N TYR A 371 -10.14 15.80 -1.06
CA TYR A 371 -9.30 14.82 -1.74
C TYR A 371 -10.09 13.59 -2.23
N LEU A 372 -10.83 12.92 -1.34
CA LEU A 372 -11.49 11.64 -1.62
C LEU A 372 -12.57 11.78 -2.70
N SER A 373 -13.32 12.89 -2.68
CA SER A 373 -14.36 13.21 -3.67
C SER A 373 -13.87 13.24 -5.13
N VAL A 374 -12.55 13.39 -5.35
CA VAL A 374 -11.90 13.26 -6.66
C VAL A 374 -11.33 11.86 -6.85
N GLU A 375 -10.47 11.39 -5.94
CA GLU A 375 -9.66 10.19 -6.20
C GLU A 375 -10.43 8.87 -6.11
N GLU A 376 -11.55 8.82 -5.37
CA GLU A 376 -12.43 7.63 -5.35
C GLU A 376 -13.06 7.35 -6.74
N LEU A 377 -13.17 8.37 -7.60
CA LEU A 377 -13.62 8.20 -8.99
C LEU A 377 -12.58 7.45 -9.84
N PHE A 378 -11.28 7.66 -9.55
CA PHE A 378 -10.15 7.15 -10.32
C PHE A 378 -9.47 5.91 -9.71
N SER A 379 -9.90 5.45 -8.51
CA SER A 379 -9.33 4.29 -7.80
C SER A 379 -9.24 3.02 -8.66
N ASP A 380 -10.40 2.47 -9.05
CA ASP A 380 -10.51 1.16 -9.72
C ASP A 380 -10.84 1.27 -11.22
N ASN A 381 -11.00 2.50 -11.73
CA ASN A 381 -11.52 2.78 -13.07
C ASN A 381 -10.39 3.23 -14.02
N ILE A 382 -10.45 2.81 -15.30
CA ILE A 382 -9.57 3.36 -16.32
C ILE A 382 -9.90 4.85 -16.51
N GLN A 383 -8.89 5.72 -16.42
CA GLN A 383 -9.02 7.19 -16.50
C GLN A 383 -9.91 7.68 -17.67
N ALA A 384 -9.83 7.01 -18.83
CA ALA A 384 -10.65 7.28 -20.00
C ALA A 384 -12.17 7.13 -19.72
N ASP A 385 -12.55 6.03 -19.07
CA ASP A 385 -13.95 5.71 -18.76
C ASP A 385 -14.50 6.63 -17.66
N VAL A 386 -13.65 7.10 -16.75
CA VAL A 386 -14.00 8.11 -15.74
C VAL A 386 -14.28 9.45 -16.42
N ILE A 387 -13.42 9.89 -17.34
CA ILE A 387 -13.59 11.15 -18.08
C ILE A 387 -14.88 11.10 -18.92
N GLU A 388 -15.16 10.00 -19.61
CA GLU A 388 -16.42 9.84 -20.37
C GLU A 388 -17.65 9.85 -19.45
N ARG A 389 -17.59 9.16 -18.30
CA ARG A 389 -18.67 9.16 -17.29
C ARG A 389 -18.94 10.57 -16.73
N LEU A 390 -17.88 11.31 -16.41
CA LEU A 390 -17.97 12.70 -15.94
C LEU A 390 -18.51 13.64 -17.02
N ARG A 391 -18.10 13.47 -18.28
CA ARG A 391 -18.58 14.23 -19.45
C ARG A 391 -20.08 14.03 -19.69
N LEU A 392 -20.59 12.81 -19.49
CA LEU A 392 -22.02 12.51 -19.56
C LEU A 392 -22.79 13.12 -18.36
N GLN A 393 -22.22 13.04 -17.14
CA GLN A 393 -22.82 13.60 -15.92
C GLN A 393 -22.89 15.14 -15.95
N TYR A 394 -21.82 15.80 -16.38
CA TYR A 394 -21.65 17.25 -16.36
C TYR A 394 -21.75 17.88 -17.76
N LYS A 395 -22.61 17.33 -18.63
CA LYS A 395 -22.80 17.80 -20.02
C LYS A 395 -23.13 19.31 -20.20
N LYS A 396 -23.54 20.01 -19.12
CA LYS A 396 -23.80 21.47 -19.12
C LYS A 396 -22.64 22.31 -18.57
N ASP A 397 -21.62 21.68 -17.99
CA ASP A 397 -20.53 22.30 -17.24
C ASP A 397 -19.26 21.44 -17.41
N LEU A 398 -18.64 21.55 -18.59
CA LEU A 398 -17.43 20.82 -18.91
C LEU A 398 -16.20 21.38 -18.18
N LEU A 399 -16.25 22.63 -17.68
CA LEU A 399 -15.20 23.21 -16.84
C LEU A 399 -15.01 22.41 -15.56
N LYS A 400 -16.10 21.99 -14.90
CA LYS A 400 -16.01 21.09 -13.74
C LYS A 400 -15.32 19.75 -14.05
N VAL A 401 -15.40 19.25 -15.29
CA VAL A 401 -14.66 18.05 -15.72
C VAL A 401 -13.16 18.35 -15.86
N VAL A 402 -12.80 19.53 -16.36
CA VAL A 402 -11.42 20.02 -16.41
C VAL A 402 -10.85 20.15 -14.99
N ASP A 403 -11.58 20.75 -14.05
CA ASP A 403 -11.15 20.92 -12.65
C ASP A 403 -10.86 19.58 -11.95
N ILE A 404 -11.75 18.58 -12.13
CA ILE A 404 -11.59 17.23 -11.57
C ILE A 404 -10.36 16.53 -12.17
N VAL A 405 -10.11 16.70 -13.48
CA VAL A 405 -8.94 16.10 -14.13
C VAL A 405 -7.64 16.82 -13.75
N LEU A 406 -7.64 18.15 -13.65
CA LEU A 406 -6.49 18.93 -13.16
C LEU A 406 -6.09 18.48 -11.76
N SER A 407 -7.07 18.33 -10.86
CA SER A 407 -6.88 17.79 -9.52
C SER A 407 -6.25 16.39 -9.53
N HIS A 408 -6.73 15.48 -10.40
CA HIS A 408 -6.16 14.15 -10.55
C HIS A 408 -4.77 14.14 -11.22
N GLN A 409 -4.47 15.04 -12.16
CA GLN A 409 -3.12 15.22 -12.72
C GLN A 409 -2.12 15.62 -11.61
N GLY A 410 -2.56 16.42 -10.64
CA GLY A 410 -1.79 16.83 -9.46
C GLY A 410 -1.60 15.77 -8.36
N VAL A 411 -2.10 14.53 -8.53
CA VAL A 411 -2.17 13.47 -7.49
C VAL A 411 -0.89 13.26 -6.67
N LYS A 412 0.31 13.38 -7.27
CA LYS A 412 1.58 13.23 -6.53
C LYS A 412 1.75 14.26 -5.42
N SER A 413 1.45 15.53 -5.70
CA SER A 413 1.52 16.64 -4.74
C SER A 413 0.43 16.51 -3.68
N LYS A 414 -0.78 16.10 -4.10
CA LYS A 414 -1.90 15.80 -3.19
C LYS A 414 -1.52 14.70 -2.19
N ASN A 415 -0.94 13.60 -2.66
CA ASN A 415 -0.57 12.46 -1.83
C ASN A 415 0.50 12.84 -0.78
N LYS A 416 1.52 13.62 -1.16
CA LYS A 416 2.51 14.15 -0.21
C LYS A 416 1.86 15.06 0.85
N LEU A 417 0.90 15.91 0.47
CA LEU A 417 0.16 16.75 1.43
C LEU A 417 -0.66 15.90 2.42
N ILE A 418 -1.51 14.99 1.93
CA ILE A 418 -2.33 14.14 2.81
C ILE A 418 -1.44 13.27 3.71
N PHE A 419 -0.36 12.69 3.19
CA PHE A 419 0.56 11.85 3.97
C PHE A 419 1.17 12.63 5.15
N ARG A 420 1.60 13.87 4.95
CA ARG A 420 2.12 14.71 6.04
C ARG A 420 1.05 15.16 7.02
N LEU A 421 -0.19 15.38 6.59
CA LEU A 421 -1.32 15.63 7.48
C LEU A 421 -1.67 14.38 8.32
N LEU A 422 -1.59 13.17 7.73
CA LEU A 422 -1.74 11.91 8.46
C LEU A 422 -0.66 11.76 9.56
N GLU A 423 0.58 12.10 9.25
CA GLU A 423 1.71 11.97 10.19
C GLU A 423 1.70 12.96 11.35
N GLN A 424 1.19 14.18 11.15
CA GLN A 424 1.26 15.24 12.15
C GLN A 424 -0.06 15.43 12.93
N LEU A 425 -1.22 15.37 12.26
CA LEU A 425 -2.53 15.72 12.85
C LEU A 425 -3.49 14.55 13.05
N VAL A 426 -3.20 13.37 12.48
CA VAL A 426 -4.04 12.17 12.62
C VAL A 426 -3.37 11.13 13.50
N TYR A 427 -2.05 10.92 13.31
CA TYR A 427 -1.25 9.98 14.10
C TYR A 427 -1.45 10.08 15.63
N PRO A 428 -1.59 11.27 16.27
CA PRO A 428 -1.83 11.35 17.72
C PRO A 428 -3.18 10.80 18.18
N ASN A 429 -4.21 10.78 17.32
CA ASN A 429 -5.53 10.24 17.64
C ASN A 429 -6.25 9.74 16.37
N PRO A 430 -5.88 8.56 15.85
CA PRO A 430 -6.40 8.12 14.55
C PRO A 430 -7.86 7.65 14.62
N ALA A 431 -8.35 7.27 15.81
CA ALA A 431 -9.73 6.85 16.04
C ALA A 431 -10.73 7.97 15.67
N ALA A 432 -10.32 9.22 15.82
CA ALA A 432 -11.10 10.38 15.43
C ALA A 432 -11.28 10.56 13.90
N TYR A 433 -10.59 9.77 13.07
CA TYR A 433 -10.61 9.86 11.61
C TYR A 433 -10.96 8.51 10.94
N ARG A 434 -11.51 7.55 11.71
CA ARG A 434 -11.77 6.17 11.28
C ARG A 434 -12.47 6.06 9.91
N ASP A 435 -13.50 6.87 9.67
CA ASP A 435 -14.30 6.84 8.43
C ASP A 435 -13.48 7.27 7.20
N GLN A 436 -12.66 8.32 7.35
CA GLN A 436 -11.75 8.78 6.30
C GLN A 436 -10.63 7.76 6.06
N LEU A 437 -10.06 7.20 7.13
CA LEU A 437 -8.99 6.20 7.05
C LEU A 437 -9.45 4.91 6.35
N ILE A 438 -10.70 4.47 6.56
CA ILE A 438 -11.29 3.34 5.83
C ILE A 438 -11.33 3.63 4.33
N ARG A 439 -11.81 4.82 3.93
CA ARG A 439 -11.85 5.23 2.51
C ARG A 439 -10.46 5.33 1.88
N PHE A 440 -9.49 5.93 2.58
CA PHE A 440 -8.09 5.94 2.13
C PHE A 440 -7.48 4.53 1.99
N SER A 441 -7.84 3.59 2.87
CA SER A 441 -7.34 2.20 2.80
C SER A 441 -7.91 1.39 1.63
N ALA A 442 -8.97 1.87 0.97
CA ALA A 442 -9.63 1.22 -0.15
C ALA A 442 -9.22 1.78 -1.54
N LEU A 443 -8.20 2.66 -1.60
CA LEU A 443 -7.74 3.27 -2.86
C LEU A 443 -6.77 2.35 -3.63
N ASN A 444 -7.26 1.72 -4.69
CA ASN A 444 -6.65 0.56 -5.35
C ASN A 444 -5.79 0.91 -6.58
N HIS A 445 -4.90 1.90 -6.48
CA HIS A 445 -3.99 2.27 -7.57
C HIS A 445 -2.54 2.49 -7.10
N THR A 446 -1.57 2.27 -7.99
CA THR A 446 -0.13 2.44 -7.72
C THR A 446 0.19 3.80 -7.08
N SER A 447 -0.51 4.85 -7.53
CA SER A 447 -0.39 6.22 -7.04
C SER A 447 -0.66 6.37 -5.54
N TYR A 448 -1.62 5.61 -5.00
CA TYR A 448 -2.13 5.77 -3.63
C TYR A 448 -1.51 4.80 -2.62
N SER A 449 -0.68 3.86 -3.08
CA SER A 449 -0.15 2.74 -2.28
C SER A 449 0.43 3.14 -0.91
N GLU A 450 1.33 4.11 -0.86
CA GLU A 450 1.94 4.61 0.39
C GLU A 450 0.89 5.23 1.34
N LEU A 451 -0.13 5.88 0.78
CA LEU A 451 -1.22 6.52 1.52
C LEU A 451 -2.20 5.48 2.08
N ALA A 452 -2.60 4.50 1.28
CA ALA A 452 -3.47 3.39 1.69
C ALA A 452 -2.80 2.50 2.74
N LEU A 453 -1.48 2.27 2.61
CA LEU A 453 -0.66 1.61 3.63
C LEU A 453 -0.65 2.40 4.95
N LYS A 454 -0.35 3.71 4.91
CA LYS A 454 -0.32 4.56 6.10
C LYS A 454 -1.70 4.62 6.79
N ALA A 455 -2.77 4.78 6.01
CA ALA A 455 -4.14 4.80 6.54
C ALA A 455 -4.52 3.45 7.19
N SER A 456 -4.13 2.33 6.57
CA SER A 456 -4.32 0.99 7.13
C SER A 456 -3.55 0.77 8.43
N GLN A 457 -2.28 1.21 8.50
CA GLN A 457 -1.48 1.14 9.73
C GLN A 457 -2.12 1.91 10.89
N LEU A 458 -2.67 3.09 10.60
CA LEU A 458 -3.40 3.91 11.58
C LEU A 458 -4.68 3.21 12.06
N LEU A 459 -5.43 2.52 11.20
CA LEU A 459 -6.60 1.71 11.60
C LEU A 459 -6.24 0.52 12.51
N GLU A 460 -5.07 -0.11 12.34
CA GLU A 460 -4.63 -1.17 13.26
C GLU A 460 -4.19 -0.65 14.63
N GLN A 461 -3.78 0.62 14.73
CA GLN A 461 -3.50 1.25 16.02
C GLN A 461 -4.79 1.51 16.79
N THR A 462 -5.89 1.89 16.11
CA THR A 462 -7.21 2.07 16.75
C THR A 462 -7.83 0.74 17.16
N LYS A 463 -7.77 -0.28 16.29
CA LYS A 463 -8.21 -1.64 16.64
C LYS A 463 -7.46 -2.19 17.86
N LEU A 464 -6.15 -1.93 17.98
CA LEU A 464 -5.37 -2.33 19.15
C LEU A 464 -5.77 -1.59 20.42
N SER A 465 -5.97 -0.26 20.37
CA SER A 465 -6.37 0.50 21.55
C SER A 465 -7.80 0.13 22.01
N GLU A 466 -8.73 -0.04 21.06
CA GLU A 466 -10.07 -0.59 21.30
C GLU A 466 -9.99 -1.98 21.97
N LEU A 467 -9.17 -2.90 21.43
CA LEU A 467 -8.99 -4.25 21.97
C LEU A 467 -8.36 -4.23 23.38
N ARG A 468 -7.30 -3.43 23.61
CA ARG A 468 -6.65 -3.28 24.91
C ARG A 468 -7.61 -2.74 25.97
N SER A 469 -8.38 -1.70 25.64
CA SER A 469 -9.44 -1.18 26.51
C SER A 469 -10.53 -2.21 26.78
N SER A 470 -10.87 -3.04 25.79
CA SER A 470 -11.89 -4.09 25.96
C SER A 470 -11.39 -5.29 26.78
N ILE A 471 -10.12 -5.66 26.67
CA ILE A 471 -9.49 -6.70 27.50
C ILE A 471 -9.42 -6.25 28.96
N ALA A 472 -8.93 -5.04 29.22
CA ALA A 472 -8.87 -4.48 30.57
C ALA A 472 -10.26 -4.46 31.22
N ARG A 473 -11.26 -3.92 30.51
CA ARG A 473 -12.66 -3.91 30.93
C ARG A 473 -13.21 -5.32 31.18
N SER A 474 -13.05 -6.24 30.24
CA SER A 474 -13.54 -7.63 30.35
C SER A 474 -12.93 -8.41 31.52
N LEU A 475 -11.67 -8.15 31.87
CA LEU A 475 -10.97 -8.80 32.98
C LEU A 475 -11.17 -8.11 34.34
N SER A 476 -11.72 -6.89 34.39
CA SER A 476 -12.01 -6.13 35.63
C SER A 476 -13.50 -6.00 35.98
N GLU A 477 -14.43 -5.97 35.01
CA GLU A 477 -15.88 -5.73 35.24
C GLU A 477 -16.54 -6.72 36.22
N LEU A 478 -16.01 -7.94 36.34
CA LEU A 478 -16.53 -8.97 37.26
C LEU A 478 -16.37 -8.65 38.75
N GLU A 479 -15.83 -7.48 39.09
CA GLU A 479 -15.76 -6.93 40.45
C GLU A 479 -16.79 -5.83 40.73
N MET A 480 -17.39 -5.20 39.70
CA MET A 480 -18.36 -4.10 39.90
C MET A 480 -19.83 -4.54 39.82
N PHE A 481 -20.14 -5.67 39.16
CA PHE A 481 -21.52 -6.13 38.93
C PHE A 481 -22.11 -7.02 40.06
N THR A 482 -21.61 -6.93 41.29
CA THR A 482 -22.25 -7.57 42.46
C THR A 482 -22.45 -6.57 43.60
N GLU A 483 -23.48 -5.73 43.48
CA GLU A 483 -24.06 -5.00 44.63
C GLU A 483 -24.69 -6.01 45.64
N ASP A 484 -25.19 -7.16 45.15
CA ASP A 484 -25.46 -8.36 45.95
C ASP A 484 -24.16 -9.05 46.40
N GLY A 485 -23.41 -8.38 47.27
CA GLY A 485 -22.00 -8.69 47.57
C GLY A 485 -21.70 -10.01 48.29
N GLU A 486 -22.70 -10.67 48.89
CA GLU A 486 -22.48 -11.78 49.86
C GLU A 486 -23.07 -13.15 49.47
N THR A 487 -23.89 -13.26 48.41
CA THR A 487 -24.67 -14.49 48.12
C THR A 487 -24.29 -15.23 46.84
N MET A 488 -23.25 -14.80 46.12
CA MET A 488 -22.70 -15.51 44.95
C MET A 488 -21.46 -16.33 45.28
N ASP A 489 -21.56 -17.66 45.16
CA ASP A 489 -20.47 -18.61 45.41
C ASP A 489 -19.15 -18.21 44.75
N THR A 490 -18.10 -18.04 45.55
CA THR A 490 -16.73 -17.75 45.07
C THR A 490 -16.20 -18.70 43.98
N PRO A 491 -16.50 -20.02 43.92
CA PRO A 491 -16.11 -20.85 42.77
C PRO A 491 -16.79 -20.45 41.44
N LYS A 492 -18.04 -19.97 41.44
CA LYS A 492 -18.73 -19.51 40.21
C LYS A 492 -18.04 -18.28 39.62
N ARG A 493 -17.67 -17.31 40.48
CA ARG A 493 -16.89 -16.12 40.08
C ARG A 493 -15.54 -16.50 39.47
N LYS A 494 -14.82 -17.48 40.06
CA LYS A 494 -13.56 -18.01 39.50
C LYS A 494 -13.75 -18.69 38.15
N SER A 495 -14.84 -19.46 37.97
CA SER A 495 -15.17 -20.13 36.71
C SER A 495 -15.37 -19.11 35.58
N ALA A 496 -16.18 -18.07 35.81
CA ALA A 496 -16.48 -17.04 34.81
C ALA A 496 -15.25 -16.22 34.39
N ILE A 497 -14.34 -15.90 35.34
CA ILE A 497 -13.06 -15.25 35.00
C ILE A 497 -12.20 -16.18 34.15
N ASN A 498 -12.09 -17.46 34.52
CA ASN A 498 -11.29 -18.44 33.78
C ASN A 498 -11.85 -18.66 32.36
N GLU A 499 -13.17 -18.70 32.20
CA GLU A 499 -13.84 -18.79 30.90
C GLU A 499 -13.54 -17.57 29.99
N ARG A 500 -13.58 -16.34 30.54
CA ARG A 500 -13.15 -15.13 29.81
C ARG A 500 -11.66 -15.19 29.41
N MET A 501 -10.80 -15.75 30.26
CA MET A 501 -9.38 -15.94 29.94
C MET A 501 -9.17 -16.96 28.80
N GLU A 502 -9.86 -18.11 28.83
CA GLU A 502 -9.79 -19.11 27.75
C GLU A 502 -10.37 -18.57 26.42
N ALA A 503 -11.42 -17.73 26.47
CA ALA A 503 -11.94 -17.05 25.29
C ALA A 503 -10.90 -16.11 24.65
N LEU A 504 -10.12 -15.38 25.45
CA LEU A 504 -9.01 -14.54 24.97
C LEU A 504 -7.81 -15.37 24.46
N VAL A 505 -7.54 -16.54 25.06
CA VAL A 505 -6.54 -17.50 24.58
C VAL A 505 -6.91 -18.04 23.19
N GLY A 506 -8.18 -18.41 22.97
CA GLY A 506 -8.69 -18.90 21.69
C GLY A 506 -9.05 -17.85 20.62
N ALA A 507 -9.01 -16.55 20.95
CA ALA A 507 -9.48 -15.49 20.06
C ALA A 507 -8.60 -15.30 18.79
N PRO A 508 -9.19 -15.19 17.59
CA PRO A 508 -8.46 -14.91 16.34
C PRO A 508 -8.16 -13.41 16.16
N LEU A 509 -7.50 -12.81 17.15
CA LEU A 509 -7.14 -11.38 17.22
C LEU A 509 -5.72 -11.24 17.78
N ALA A 510 -5.09 -10.07 17.59
CA ALA A 510 -3.75 -9.73 18.11
C ALA A 510 -3.71 -9.48 19.64
N VAL A 511 -4.24 -10.42 20.42
CA VAL A 511 -4.35 -10.34 21.89
C VAL A 511 -2.97 -10.29 22.55
N GLU A 512 -1.94 -10.92 21.97
CA GLU A 512 -0.55 -10.86 22.45
C GLU A 512 -0.06 -9.42 22.65
N ASP A 513 -0.27 -8.54 21.67
CA ASP A 513 0.17 -7.13 21.74
C ASP A 513 -0.65 -6.31 22.74
N ALA A 514 -1.96 -6.53 22.76
CA ALA A 514 -2.88 -5.80 23.64
C ALA A 514 -2.64 -6.14 25.12
N LEU A 515 -2.26 -7.39 25.43
CA LEU A 515 -1.87 -7.82 26.78
C LEU A 515 -0.53 -7.21 27.23
N VAL A 516 0.49 -7.13 26.36
CA VAL A 516 1.78 -6.49 26.71
C VAL A 516 1.59 -5.02 27.10
N GLY A 517 0.67 -4.30 26.44
CA GLY A 517 0.29 -2.93 26.82
C GLY A 517 -0.38 -2.80 28.20
N LEU A 518 -0.71 -3.90 28.87
CA LEU A 518 -1.28 -3.94 30.23
C LEU A 518 -0.30 -4.50 31.27
N PHE A 519 0.96 -4.78 30.90
CA PHE A 519 1.96 -5.30 31.83
C PHE A 519 2.38 -4.30 32.92
N ASP A 520 2.12 -2.99 32.77
CA ASP A 520 2.32 -1.97 33.82
C ASP A 520 1.05 -1.52 34.54
N HIS A 521 -0.05 -2.28 34.45
CA HIS A 521 -1.32 -1.83 35.03
C HIS A 521 -1.24 -1.69 36.56
N SER A 522 -1.81 -0.61 37.10
CA SER A 522 -1.72 -0.25 38.52
C SER A 522 -2.45 -1.23 39.46
N ASP A 523 -3.53 -1.84 38.99
CA ASP A 523 -4.15 -3.00 39.65
C ASP A 523 -3.37 -4.28 39.37
N HIS A 524 -2.68 -4.79 40.41
CA HIS A 524 -1.95 -6.05 40.40
C HIS A 524 -2.83 -7.29 40.14
N THR A 525 -4.15 -7.22 40.35
CA THR A 525 -5.05 -8.37 40.10
C THR A 525 -5.35 -8.52 38.61
N LEU A 526 -5.67 -7.43 37.89
CA LEU A 526 -5.72 -7.39 36.44
C LEU A 526 -4.35 -7.74 35.85
N GLN A 527 -3.27 -7.16 36.36
CA GLN A 527 -1.90 -7.42 35.89
C GLN A 527 -1.56 -8.92 35.96
N ARG A 528 -1.93 -9.61 37.05
CA ARG A 528 -1.83 -11.07 37.17
C ARG A 528 -2.68 -11.80 36.12
N ARG A 529 -3.95 -11.45 35.95
CA ARG A 529 -4.85 -12.06 34.93
C ARG A 529 -4.30 -11.89 33.52
N VAL A 530 -3.74 -10.73 33.21
CA VAL A 530 -3.11 -10.38 31.93
C VAL A 530 -1.90 -11.26 31.65
N VAL A 531 -0.93 -11.34 32.58
CA VAL A 531 0.28 -12.16 32.40
C VAL A 531 -0.05 -13.65 32.34
N GLU A 532 -1.02 -14.12 33.14
CA GLU A 532 -1.46 -15.52 33.11
C GLU A 532 -2.15 -15.86 31.78
N THR A 533 -3.00 -14.97 31.25
CA THR A 533 -3.62 -15.12 29.92
C THR A 533 -2.57 -15.15 28.82
N TYR A 534 -1.53 -14.31 28.92
CA TYR A 534 -0.43 -14.26 27.95
C TYR A 534 0.35 -15.58 27.90
N VAL A 535 0.75 -16.11 29.07
CA VAL A 535 1.46 -17.40 29.17
C VAL A 535 0.59 -18.55 28.66
N ARG A 536 -0.69 -18.62 29.05
CA ARG A 536 -1.66 -19.60 28.51
C ARG A 536 -1.73 -19.54 26.98
N ARG A 537 -1.76 -18.34 26.41
CA ARG A 537 -1.92 -18.13 24.96
C ARG A 537 -0.67 -18.47 24.14
N LEU A 538 0.53 -18.27 24.67
CA LEU A 538 1.78 -18.67 24.00
C LEU A 538 2.05 -20.19 24.07
N TYR A 539 1.75 -20.81 25.21
CA TYR A 539 2.11 -22.22 25.48
C TYR A 539 0.96 -23.22 25.27
N GLN A 540 -0.22 -22.78 24.81
CA GLN A 540 -1.31 -23.68 24.38
C GLN A 540 -0.83 -24.57 23.20
N PRO A 541 -1.11 -25.89 23.19
CA PRO A 541 -1.82 -26.67 24.21
C PRO A 541 -0.89 -27.30 25.28
N TYR A 542 0.43 -27.19 25.15
CA TYR A 542 1.42 -27.91 25.97
C TYR A 542 1.67 -27.36 27.39
N LEU A 543 1.07 -26.22 27.77
CA LEU A 543 1.16 -25.67 29.12
C LEU A 543 0.57 -26.63 30.17
N VAL A 544 1.32 -26.93 31.23
CA VAL A 544 0.81 -27.74 32.34
C VAL A 544 -0.24 -26.91 33.10
N LYS A 545 -1.51 -27.34 33.04
CA LYS A 545 -2.65 -26.62 33.62
C LYS A 545 -2.45 -26.38 35.13
N GLY A 546 -2.52 -25.11 35.54
CA GLY A 546 -2.33 -24.70 36.93
C GLY A 546 -0.87 -24.55 37.38
N SER A 547 0.13 -24.73 36.50
CA SER A 547 1.55 -24.56 36.85
C SER A 547 1.99 -23.10 37.02
N VAL A 548 1.23 -22.12 36.50
CA VAL A 548 1.60 -20.70 36.48
C VAL A 548 1.60 -20.11 37.90
N ARG A 549 2.79 -19.75 38.39
CA ARG A 549 3.05 -19.06 39.66
C ARG A 549 3.57 -17.66 39.39
N MET A 550 3.43 -16.76 40.37
CA MET A 550 3.87 -15.37 40.28
C MET A 550 4.37 -14.86 41.64
N GLN A 551 5.49 -14.15 41.64
CA GLN A 551 6.11 -13.56 42.83
C GLN A 551 6.51 -12.10 42.61
N TRP A 552 6.16 -11.25 43.58
CA TRP A 552 6.49 -9.84 43.58
C TRP A 552 7.86 -9.59 44.23
N HIS A 553 8.86 -9.25 43.42
CA HIS A 553 10.17 -8.83 43.91
C HIS A 553 10.27 -7.30 44.00
N ARG A 554 11.21 -6.78 44.82
CA ARG A 554 11.48 -5.33 44.94
C ARG A 554 11.93 -4.65 43.63
N SER A 555 12.13 -5.43 42.57
CA SER A 555 12.72 -4.99 41.30
C SER A 555 11.82 -5.24 40.09
N GLY A 556 10.70 -5.97 40.26
CA GLY A 556 9.88 -6.45 39.16
C GLY A 556 8.98 -7.64 39.55
N LEU A 557 8.14 -8.07 38.62
CA LEU A 557 7.33 -9.29 38.73
C LEU A 557 8.08 -10.48 38.12
N ILE A 558 8.12 -11.60 38.83
CA ILE A 558 8.56 -12.90 38.31
C ILE A 558 7.32 -13.77 38.12
N ALA A 559 7.22 -14.47 37.00
CA ALA A 559 6.24 -15.52 36.76
C ALA A 559 6.94 -16.80 36.27
N SER A 560 6.47 -17.96 36.70
CA SER A 560 7.11 -19.27 36.45
C SER A 560 6.06 -20.33 36.12
N TRP A 561 6.35 -21.24 35.19
CA TRP A 561 5.42 -22.31 34.75
C TRP A 561 6.14 -23.54 34.21
N GLU A 562 5.42 -24.66 34.12
CA GLU A 562 5.86 -25.91 33.46
C GLU A 562 5.16 -26.06 32.11
N PHE A 563 5.89 -26.49 31.08
CA PHE A 563 5.33 -26.88 29.78
C PHE A 563 5.96 -28.19 29.30
N LEU A 564 5.31 -28.82 28.33
CA LEU A 564 5.83 -30.01 27.66
C LEU A 564 6.47 -29.60 26.33
N GLU A 565 7.69 -30.08 26.05
CA GLU A 565 8.26 -30.02 24.70
C GLU A 565 8.21 -31.44 24.11
N GLU A 566 7.50 -31.61 23.00
CA GLU A 566 7.57 -32.87 22.24
C GLU A 566 8.82 -32.81 21.35
N HIS A 567 9.76 -33.74 21.57
CA HIS A 567 10.98 -33.90 20.78
C HIS A 567 11.11 -35.33 20.28
N ILE A 568 11.66 -35.47 19.08
CA ILE A 568 12.04 -36.75 18.47
C ILE A 568 13.57 -36.74 18.40
N GLU A 569 14.22 -37.16 19.47
CA GLU A 569 15.68 -37.25 19.52
C GLU A 569 16.18 -38.66 19.20
N SER A 570 17.13 -38.72 18.26
CA SER A 570 17.81 -39.93 17.84
C SER A 570 18.86 -40.35 18.87
N LYS A 571 18.46 -41.04 19.93
CA LYS A 571 19.41 -41.76 20.79
C LYS A 571 19.90 -43.02 20.09
N ASN A 572 21.22 -43.15 19.96
CA ASN A 572 21.86 -44.38 19.50
C ASN A 572 21.71 -45.46 20.59
N VAL A 573 20.69 -46.31 20.48
CA VAL A 573 20.51 -47.46 21.37
C VAL A 573 21.40 -48.60 20.89
N SER A 574 22.20 -49.16 21.81
CA SER A 574 23.02 -50.34 21.58
C SER A 574 22.17 -51.61 21.44
N GLU A 575 22.61 -52.54 20.61
CA GLU A 575 21.93 -53.83 20.35
C GLU A 575 21.87 -54.71 21.62
N ASP A 576 20.76 -54.65 22.39
CA ASP A 576 20.22 -55.83 23.08
C ASP A 576 18.79 -55.63 23.64
N GLN A 577 17.79 -56.22 22.97
CA GLN A 577 16.69 -57.04 23.53
C GLN A 577 15.46 -57.10 22.59
N MET A 578 14.86 -58.28 22.48
CA MET A 578 13.72 -58.58 21.60
C MET A 578 12.40 -58.58 22.36
N SER A 579 11.44 -57.76 21.93
CA SER A 579 10.02 -57.88 22.32
C SER A 579 9.10 -57.30 21.23
N ASP A 580 8.32 -58.15 20.57
CA ASP A 580 7.40 -57.75 19.51
C ASP A 580 6.08 -57.13 20.05
N GLU A 581 6.09 -55.83 20.36
CA GLU A 581 4.86 -55.02 20.41
C GLU A 581 5.19 -53.51 20.24
N PRO A 582 4.69 -52.81 19.21
CA PRO A 582 5.07 -51.42 18.92
C PRO A 582 4.26 -50.41 19.77
N LEU A 583 4.53 -50.39 21.08
CA LEU A 583 3.97 -49.39 22.00
C LEU A 583 4.66 -48.03 21.84
N VAL A 584 3.91 -47.03 21.38
CA VAL A 584 4.41 -45.67 21.14
C VAL A 584 4.54 -44.90 22.46
N GLU A 585 5.70 -44.99 23.12
CA GLU A 585 6.05 -44.09 24.20
C GLU A 585 6.40 -42.69 23.66
N LYS A 586 5.43 -41.78 23.66
CA LYS A 586 5.66 -40.35 23.43
C LYS A 586 6.48 -39.77 24.60
N HIS A 587 7.80 -39.74 24.48
CA HIS A 587 8.66 -39.03 25.43
C HIS A 587 8.32 -37.53 25.43
N ARG A 588 7.68 -37.09 26.52
CA ARG A 588 7.23 -35.72 26.77
C ARG A 588 8.08 -35.12 27.88
N GLU A 589 9.13 -34.39 27.50
CA GLU A 589 10.00 -33.73 28.48
C GLU A 589 9.27 -32.55 29.11
N ARG A 590 9.28 -32.49 30.46
CA ARG A 590 8.86 -31.29 31.18
C ARG A 590 10.00 -30.28 31.19
N LYS A 591 9.73 -29.08 30.70
CA LYS A 591 10.66 -27.94 30.73
C LYS A 591 9.98 -26.77 31.43
N TRP A 592 10.76 -25.88 32.02
CA TRP A 592 10.20 -24.72 32.71
C TRP A 592 10.35 -23.45 31.87
N GLY A 593 9.35 -22.59 31.98
CA GLY A 593 9.34 -21.25 31.43
C GLY A 593 9.30 -20.23 32.56
N ALA A 594 10.02 -19.12 32.39
CA ALA A 594 9.96 -17.98 33.30
C ALA A 594 9.74 -16.67 32.54
N MET A 595 9.03 -15.73 33.15
CA MET A 595 8.89 -14.36 32.68
C MET A 595 9.30 -13.38 33.78
N VAL A 596 10.02 -12.34 33.39
CA VAL A 596 10.55 -11.31 34.25
C VAL A 596 10.11 -9.94 33.72
N ILE A 597 9.30 -9.21 34.47
CA ILE A 597 8.79 -7.88 34.08
C ILE A 597 9.49 -6.81 34.93
N ILE A 598 10.21 -5.89 34.27
CA ILE A 598 11.06 -4.87 34.90
C ILE A 598 10.87 -3.46 34.31
N LYS A 599 11.01 -2.44 35.16
CA LYS A 599 10.98 -1.02 34.73
C LYS A 599 12.33 -0.44 34.34
N SER A 600 13.44 -1.10 34.67
CA SER A 600 14.80 -0.63 34.34
C SER A 600 15.76 -1.80 34.15
N LEU A 601 16.55 -1.72 33.08
CA LEU A 601 17.64 -2.66 32.77
C LEU A 601 18.69 -2.78 33.89
N GLN A 602 18.81 -1.76 34.75
CA GLN A 602 19.78 -1.76 35.86
C GLN A 602 19.55 -2.91 36.85
N PHE A 603 18.31 -3.38 37.00
CA PHE A 603 17.98 -4.48 37.90
C PHE A 603 18.06 -5.87 37.27
N LEU A 604 18.33 -5.96 35.96
CA LEU A 604 18.23 -7.21 35.20
C LEU A 604 19.10 -8.37 35.77
N PRO A 605 20.39 -8.19 36.11
CA PRO A 605 21.19 -9.29 36.68
C PRO A 605 20.69 -9.78 38.05
N ALA A 606 20.20 -8.85 38.88
CA ALA A 606 19.70 -9.16 40.22
C ALA A 606 18.37 -9.93 40.17
N ILE A 607 17.48 -9.62 39.21
CA ILE A 607 16.21 -10.33 39.07
C ILE A 607 16.37 -11.65 38.29
N ILE A 608 17.32 -11.77 37.36
CA ILE A 608 17.68 -13.06 36.74
C ILE A 608 18.17 -14.05 37.81
N SER A 609 19.13 -13.65 38.65
CA SER A 609 19.64 -14.53 39.73
C SER A 609 18.58 -14.88 40.79
N ALA A 610 17.60 -14.00 41.04
CA ALA A 610 16.43 -14.33 41.85
C ALA A 610 15.48 -15.33 41.15
N THR A 611 15.22 -15.14 39.85
CA THR A 611 14.36 -16.02 39.04
C THR A 611 14.93 -17.44 38.96
N LEU A 612 16.23 -17.57 38.69
CA LEU A 612 16.90 -18.88 38.61
C LEU A 612 16.74 -19.68 39.91
N ARG A 613 16.95 -19.03 41.07
CA ARG A 613 16.74 -19.61 42.40
C ARG A 613 15.30 -20.06 42.66
N GLU A 614 14.30 -19.40 42.07
CA GLU A 614 12.89 -19.81 42.17
C GLU A 614 12.62 -21.03 41.29
N THR A 615 13.22 -21.09 40.10
CA THR A 615 13.00 -22.17 39.12
C THR A 615 13.76 -23.47 39.41
N THR A 616 14.81 -23.45 40.24
CA THR A 616 15.60 -24.65 40.58
C THR A 616 15.58 -25.05 42.08
N PRO A 617 14.43 -25.33 42.73
CA PRO A 617 14.43 -25.69 44.17
C PRO A 617 15.02 -27.07 44.49
N ASN A 618 14.92 -28.03 43.56
CA ASN A 618 15.10 -29.47 43.85
C ASN A 618 16.27 -30.11 43.06
N LEU A 619 17.50 -29.61 43.24
CA LEU A 619 18.73 -30.24 42.70
C LEU A 619 19.81 -30.47 43.79
N HIS A 620 19.38 -30.66 45.03
CA HIS A 620 20.24 -30.92 46.19
C HIS A 620 20.00 -32.29 46.83
N GLU A 621 19.87 -33.35 46.04
CA GLU A 621 20.14 -34.74 46.47
C GLU A 621 20.22 -35.72 45.28
N GLU A 622 21.37 -35.79 44.61
CA GLU A 622 21.91 -37.02 43.98
C GLU A 622 23.33 -36.78 43.40
N THR A 623 24.36 -37.16 44.16
CA THR A 623 25.77 -36.96 43.76
C THR A 623 26.44 -38.28 43.38
N SER A 624 26.21 -38.80 42.17
CA SER A 624 27.18 -39.69 41.49
C SER A 624 26.84 -40.03 40.04
N ASN A 625 27.46 -39.34 39.07
CA ASN A 625 28.40 -39.92 38.09
C ASN A 625 28.74 -38.93 36.96
N GLY A 626 29.93 -39.08 36.37
CA GLY A 626 30.47 -38.11 35.42
C GLY A 626 29.97 -38.29 33.98
N SER A 627 28.96 -37.51 33.59
CA SER A 627 28.75 -37.07 32.21
C SER A 627 28.52 -35.56 32.21
N LEU A 628 29.09 -34.83 31.24
CA LEU A 628 29.31 -33.39 31.36
C LEU A 628 28.35 -32.51 30.54
N GLU A 629 27.12 -32.98 30.31
CA GLU A 629 26.05 -32.20 29.69
C GLU A 629 24.79 -32.20 30.59
N PRO A 630 24.14 -31.04 30.80
CA PRO A 630 22.96 -30.96 31.66
C PRO A 630 21.75 -31.61 31.00
N THR A 631 21.16 -32.60 31.66
CA THR A 631 20.01 -33.42 31.22
C THR A 631 18.68 -32.66 31.08
N THR A 632 18.71 -31.33 31.11
CA THR A 632 17.54 -30.43 31.10
C THR A 632 17.77 -29.17 30.24
N PHE A 633 18.49 -29.31 29.13
CA PHE A 633 18.70 -28.22 28.18
C PHE A 633 17.43 -27.97 27.34
N GLY A 634 16.93 -26.73 27.33
CA GLY A 634 15.70 -26.37 26.61
C GLY A 634 14.77 -25.38 27.32
N ASN A 635 15.09 -24.95 28.55
CA ASN A 635 14.25 -24.01 29.30
C ASN A 635 14.18 -22.64 28.59
N MET A 636 13.10 -21.90 28.80
CA MET A 636 12.86 -20.61 28.13
C MET A 636 12.64 -19.48 29.13
N MET A 637 13.20 -18.31 28.83
CA MET A 637 13.02 -17.11 29.66
C MET A 637 12.51 -15.93 28.81
N HIS A 638 11.54 -15.18 29.32
CA HIS A 638 11.01 -13.96 28.71
C HIS A 638 11.34 -12.76 29.59
N ILE A 639 11.95 -11.71 29.03
CA ILE A 639 12.29 -10.46 29.73
C ILE A 639 11.41 -9.35 29.15
N ALA A 640 10.50 -8.79 29.93
CA ALA A 640 9.66 -7.68 29.51
C ALA A 640 10.13 -6.36 30.15
N LEU A 641 10.48 -5.39 29.31
CA LEU A 641 10.79 -4.02 29.69
C LEU A 641 9.54 -3.15 29.55
N VAL A 642 9.13 -2.58 30.68
CA VAL A 642 7.79 -2.07 30.92
C VAL A 642 7.90 -0.68 31.54
N GLY A 643 7.48 0.35 30.80
CA GLY A 643 7.58 1.75 31.21
C GLY A 643 8.10 2.68 30.10
N ILE A 644 7.37 3.79 29.91
CA ILE A 644 7.78 4.94 29.11
C ILE A 644 8.83 5.73 29.91
N ASN A 645 9.83 6.32 29.24
CA ASN A 645 10.89 7.07 29.94
C ASN A 645 10.37 8.42 30.49
N ASN A 646 10.95 8.82 31.63
CA ASN A 646 10.71 10.03 32.43
C ASN A 646 10.26 11.31 31.70
N GLN A 647 9.54 12.15 32.47
CA GLN A 647 9.05 13.50 32.18
C GLN A 647 10.14 14.59 31.92
N MET A 648 11.28 14.25 31.31
CA MET A 648 12.36 15.20 30.96
C MET A 648 12.83 15.06 29.50
N SER A 649 11.88 14.90 28.57
CA SER A 649 12.11 15.19 27.15
C SER A 649 10.95 16.02 26.61
N LEU A 650 10.99 17.33 26.89
CA LEU A 650 10.02 18.33 26.40
C LEU A 650 10.36 18.84 24.98
N LEU A 651 11.17 18.10 24.23
CA LEU A 651 11.57 18.40 22.85
C LEU A 651 11.45 17.12 22.03
N GLN A 652 10.51 17.11 21.08
CA GLN A 652 10.33 16.04 20.11
C GLN A 652 11.45 16.11 19.06
N ASP A 653 12.46 15.23 19.11
CA ASP A 653 13.43 15.10 18.00
C ASP A 653 14.21 13.75 17.93
N SER A 654 13.64 12.67 18.47
CA SER A 654 14.08 11.30 18.17
C SER A 654 12.92 10.32 18.28
N GLY A 655 12.88 9.31 17.42
CA GLY A 655 11.78 8.35 17.42
C GLY A 655 11.85 7.41 18.62
N ASP A 656 10.69 7.03 19.17
CA ASP A 656 10.59 5.89 20.11
C ASP A 656 11.14 4.58 19.49
N GLU A 657 11.20 4.48 18.15
CA GLU A 657 11.97 3.46 17.43
C GLU A 657 13.44 3.40 17.86
N ASP A 658 14.15 4.53 17.81
CA ASP A 658 15.57 4.63 18.15
C ASP A 658 15.80 4.35 19.64
N GLN A 659 14.92 4.86 20.50
CA GLN A 659 14.98 4.63 21.94
C GLN A 659 14.74 3.16 22.31
N ALA A 660 13.78 2.49 21.65
CA ALA A 660 13.53 1.07 21.83
C ALA A 660 14.71 0.23 21.32
N GLN A 661 15.28 0.57 20.16
CA GLN A 661 16.47 -0.10 19.63
C GLN A 661 17.70 0.10 20.53
N GLU A 662 17.87 1.28 21.13
CA GLU A 662 18.95 1.53 22.11
C GLU A 662 18.77 0.68 23.39
N ARG A 663 17.53 0.49 23.87
CA ARG A 663 17.22 -0.44 24.98
C ARG A 663 17.58 -1.89 24.61
N ILE A 664 17.27 -2.35 23.39
CA ILE A 664 17.66 -3.68 22.88
C ILE A 664 19.18 -3.82 22.84
N ASN A 665 19.89 -2.83 22.30
CA ASN A 665 21.35 -2.84 22.19
C ASN A 665 22.02 -2.89 23.58
N LYS A 666 21.45 -2.20 24.58
CA LYS A 666 21.89 -2.28 25.99
C LYS A 666 21.62 -3.65 26.60
N LEU A 667 20.46 -4.26 26.35
CA LEU A 667 20.14 -5.62 26.81
C LEU A 667 21.06 -6.66 26.17
N ALA A 668 21.28 -6.60 24.86
CA ALA A 668 22.16 -7.50 24.13
C ALA A 668 23.63 -7.41 24.59
N LYS A 669 24.05 -6.26 25.13
CA LYS A 669 25.35 -6.10 25.80
C LYS A 669 25.40 -6.83 27.16
N ILE A 670 24.30 -6.84 27.92
CA ILE A 670 24.19 -7.57 29.21
C ILE A 670 24.16 -9.09 28.97
N LEU A 671 23.43 -9.56 27.94
CA LEU A 671 23.40 -10.99 27.58
C LEU A 671 24.73 -11.53 26.99
N LYS A 672 25.65 -10.63 26.62
CA LYS A 672 27.04 -10.95 26.23
C LYS A 672 28.02 -10.92 27.40
N ASP A 673 27.57 -10.56 28.61
CA ASP A 673 28.40 -10.65 29.81
C ASP A 673 28.52 -12.10 30.28
N LYS A 674 29.73 -12.49 30.69
CA LYS A 674 30.08 -13.88 30.95
C LYS A 674 29.36 -14.45 32.16
N GLU A 675 29.22 -13.68 33.25
CA GLU A 675 28.59 -14.14 34.49
C GLU A 675 27.09 -14.42 34.30
N VAL A 676 26.39 -13.52 33.58
CA VAL A 676 24.97 -13.68 33.25
C VAL A 676 24.78 -14.83 32.26
N GLY A 677 25.60 -14.89 31.21
CA GLY A 677 25.58 -15.96 30.21
C GLY A 677 25.83 -17.36 30.80
N SER A 678 26.83 -17.49 31.69
CA SER A 678 27.15 -18.77 32.34
C SER A 678 26.03 -19.22 33.29
N SER A 679 25.45 -18.29 34.07
CA SER A 679 24.38 -18.59 35.01
C SER A 679 23.11 -19.10 34.31
N LEU A 680 22.78 -18.51 33.16
CA LEU A 680 21.64 -18.95 32.33
C LEU A 680 21.92 -20.30 31.66
N ARG A 681 23.15 -20.54 31.21
CA ARG A 681 23.56 -21.86 30.66
C ARG A 681 23.52 -22.97 31.72
N SER A 682 23.96 -22.71 32.95
CA SER A 682 23.90 -23.72 34.03
C SER A 682 22.47 -24.04 34.47
N ALA A 683 21.51 -23.16 34.18
CA ALA A 683 20.07 -23.40 34.35
C ALA A 683 19.38 -24.03 33.10
N GLY A 684 20.15 -24.43 32.09
CA GLY A 684 19.62 -25.08 30.88
C GLY A 684 18.79 -24.18 29.96
N VAL A 685 18.89 -22.85 30.10
CA VAL A 685 18.13 -21.89 29.27
C VAL A 685 18.65 -21.91 27.83
N ARG A 686 17.78 -22.25 26.88
CA ARG A 686 18.10 -22.36 25.45
C ARG A 686 17.82 -21.06 24.69
N VAL A 687 16.73 -20.38 25.06
CA VAL A 687 16.22 -19.17 24.37
C VAL A 687 15.76 -18.11 25.36
N ILE A 688 16.06 -16.85 25.04
CA ILE A 688 15.66 -15.67 25.80
C ILE A 688 14.84 -14.75 24.89
N SER A 689 13.53 -14.64 25.12
CA SER A 689 12.68 -13.62 24.49
C SER A 689 12.82 -12.29 25.22
N CYS A 690 12.90 -11.18 24.50
CA CYS A 690 13.01 -9.83 25.06
C CYS A 690 11.92 -8.94 24.46
N ILE A 691 10.95 -8.58 25.30
CA ILE A 691 9.76 -7.79 24.96
C ILE A 691 9.98 -6.35 25.43
N ILE A 692 9.74 -5.35 24.59
CA ILE A 692 9.76 -3.94 24.97
C ILE A 692 8.40 -3.31 24.70
N GLN A 693 7.74 -2.85 25.76
CA GLN A 693 6.53 -2.05 25.68
C GLN A 693 6.86 -0.65 25.11
N ARG A 694 5.98 -0.15 24.24
CA ARG A 694 6.03 1.19 23.64
C ARG A 694 4.82 2.03 24.04
N ASP A 695 4.79 3.26 23.55
CA ASP A 695 3.65 4.18 23.66
C ASP A 695 2.33 3.59 23.15
N GLU A 696 1.21 4.18 23.60
CA GLU A 696 -0.11 3.60 23.40
C GLU A 696 -0.50 3.47 21.91
N GLY A 697 -1.05 2.31 21.54
CA GLY A 697 -1.41 1.98 20.15
C GLY A 697 -0.28 1.33 19.32
N ARG A 698 0.99 1.46 19.73
CA ARG A 698 2.12 0.81 19.04
C ARG A 698 2.21 -0.69 19.33
N THR A 699 2.82 -1.43 18.40
CA THR A 699 3.28 -2.81 18.60
C THR A 699 4.44 -2.83 19.62
N PRO A 700 4.51 -3.80 20.54
CA PRO A 700 5.73 -4.03 21.31
C PRO A 700 6.85 -4.56 20.40
N MET A 701 8.09 -4.18 20.69
CA MET A 701 9.26 -4.82 20.07
C MET A 701 9.51 -6.18 20.72
N ARG A 702 9.90 -7.19 19.93
CA ARG A 702 10.34 -8.50 20.44
C ARG A 702 11.62 -8.92 19.75
N HIS A 703 12.64 -9.30 20.51
CA HIS A 703 13.89 -9.84 19.98
C HIS A 703 14.24 -11.11 20.77
N SER A 704 14.57 -12.19 20.06
CA SER A 704 14.84 -13.49 20.67
C SER A 704 16.32 -13.84 20.52
N PHE A 705 16.94 -14.27 21.61
CA PHE A 705 18.36 -14.60 21.66
C PHE A 705 18.57 -16.08 21.98
N HIS A 706 19.44 -16.74 21.22
CA HIS A 706 19.78 -18.17 21.35
C HIS A 706 21.22 -18.34 21.81
N TRP A 707 21.50 -19.39 22.59
CA TRP A 707 22.87 -19.71 22.98
C TRP A 707 23.72 -20.17 21.78
N SER A 708 24.76 -19.41 21.44
CA SER A 708 25.73 -19.81 20.42
C SER A 708 26.85 -20.66 21.04
N THR A 709 26.98 -21.91 20.62
CA THR A 709 28.04 -22.83 21.05
C THR A 709 29.43 -22.39 20.58
N GLU A 710 29.54 -21.83 19.38
CA GLU A 710 30.79 -21.31 18.81
C GLU A 710 31.28 -20.05 19.55
N LYS A 711 30.36 -19.13 19.85
CA LYS A 711 30.69 -17.77 20.36
C LYS A 711 30.62 -17.65 21.88
N LEU A 712 30.04 -18.65 22.55
CA LEU A 712 29.86 -18.74 24.01
C LEU A 712 29.08 -17.55 24.62
N TYR A 713 28.11 -17.01 23.87
CA TYR A 713 27.17 -16.00 24.35
C TYR A 713 25.80 -16.14 23.64
N TYR A 714 24.80 -15.39 24.11
CA TYR A 714 23.47 -15.33 23.49
C TYR A 714 23.46 -14.37 22.28
N GLU A 715 23.10 -14.87 21.11
CA GLU A 715 23.05 -14.15 19.83
C GLU A 715 21.60 -14.02 19.33
N GLU A 716 21.26 -12.89 18.69
CA GLU A 716 19.91 -12.65 18.16
C GLU A 716 19.61 -13.58 16.97
N GLU A 717 18.44 -14.23 16.98
CA GLU A 717 17.93 -15.04 15.86
C GLU A 717 17.00 -14.17 14.98
N PRO A 718 17.40 -13.77 13.76
CA PRO A 718 16.62 -12.85 12.92
C PRO A 718 15.24 -13.39 12.52
N LEU A 719 15.08 -14.72 12.45
CA LEU A 719 13.78 -15.36 12.15
C LEU A 719 12.71 -15.10 13.22
N LEU A 720 13.13 -14.74 14.44
CA LEU A 720 12.25 -14.54 15.60
C LEU A 720 12.08 -13.06 15.98
N ARG A 721 12.46 -12.12 15.10
CA ARG A 721 12.22 -10.70 15.35
C ARG A 721 10.71 -10.39 15.28
N HIS A 722 10.21 -9.65 16.27
CA HIS A 722 8.79 -9.42 16.55
C HIS A 722 7.92 -10.65 16.85
N LEU A 723 8.53 -11.85 17.01
CA LEU A 723 7.85 -13.12 17.28
C LEU A 723 8.30 -13.71 18.63
N GLU A 724 7.40 -14.40 19.34
CA GLU A 724 7.75 -15.14 20.56
C GLU A 724 8.28 -16.55 20.22
N PRO A 725 9.39 -17.01 20.84
CA PRO A 725 10.02 -18.30 20.50
C PRO A 725 9.11 -19.53 20.47
N PRO A 726 8.14 -19.75 21.39
CA PRO A 726 7.27 -20.92 21.36
C PRO A 726 6.46 -21.05 20.06
N LEU A 727 6.15 -19.93 19.39
CA LEU A 727 5.35 -19.90 18.18
C LEU A 727 6.13 -20.38 16.94
N SER A 728 7.46 -20.36 16.99
CA SER A 728 8.34 -20.74 15.87
C SER A 728 8.19 -22.20 15.43
N ILE A 729 7.87 -23.08 16.39
CA ILE A 729 7.62 -24.51 16.18
C ILE A 729 6.37 -24.70 15.32
N TYR A 730 5.25 -24.07 15.71
CA TYR A 730 3.98 -24.15 14.98
C TYR A 730 4.04 -23.52 13.58
N LEU A 731 4.82 -22.44 13.43
CA LEU A 731 5.06 -21.73 12.17
C LEU A 731 6.11 -22.42 11.28
N GLU A 732 6.71 -23.52 11.75
CA GLU A 732 7.69 -24.36 11.04
C GLU A 732 8.81 -23.53 10.38
N LEU A 733 9.41 -22.62 11.15
CA LEU A 733 10.41 -21.66 10.65
C LEU A 733 11.76 -22.32 10.31
N ASP A 734 12.06 -23.50 10.87
CA ASP A 734 13.25 -24.28 10.51
C ASP A 734 13.29 -24.64 9.01
N LYS A 735 12.11 -24.77 8.36
CA LYS A 735 12.01 -24.96 6.90
C LYS A 735 12.61 -23.81 6.08
N LEU A 736 12.73 -22.62 6.68
CA LEU A 736 13.25 -21.41 6.06
C LEU A 736 14.75 -21.22 6.29
N LYS A 737 15.38 -21.92 7.25
CA LYS A 737 16.80 -21.75 7.62
C LYS A 737 17.82 -22.06 6.50
N GLY A 738 17.38 -22.65 5.39
CA GLY A 738 18.21 -22.81 4.18
C GLY A 738 18.43 -21.51 3.39
N TYR A 739 17.63 -20.47 3.62
CA TYR A 739 17.74 -19.19 2.92
C TYR A 739 18.65 -18.20 3.65
N GLN A 740 19.49 -17.49 2.90
CA GLN A 740 20.33 -16.40 3.42
C GLN A 740 19.59 -15.06 3.35
N ASN A 741 19.92 -14.13 4.25
CA ASN A 741 19.41 -12.76 4.29
C ASN A 741 17.87 -12.66 4.33
N ILE A 742 17.22 -13.50 5.14
CA ILE A 742 15.76 -13.51 5.33
C ILE A 742 15.33 -12.20 6.01
N GLN A 743 14.41 -11.47 5.37
CA GLN A 743 13.85 -10.23 5.90
C GLN A 743 12.45 -10.46 6.46
N TYR A 744 12.30 -10.35 7.79
CA TYR A 744 11.00 -10.29 8.44
C TYR A 744 10.29 -8.97 8.12
N THR A 745 8.96 -9.02 7.91
CA THR A 745 8.09 -7.86 7.81
C THR A 745 6.84 -8.10 8.67
N PRO A 746 6.45 -7.17 9.58
CA PRO A 746 5.23 -7.31 10.37
C PRO A 746 3.99 -7.05 9.51
N SER A 747 2.92 -7.84 9.73
CA SER A 747 1.60 -7.59 9.13
C SER A 747 0.72 -6.65 9.98
N ARG A 748 -0.32 -6.10 9.35
CA ARG A 748 -1.41 -5.36 9.98
C ARG A 748 -2.26 -6.25 10.89
N ASP A 749 -2.64 -7.44 10.42
CA ASP A 749 -3.46 -8.42 11.17
C ASP A 749 -2.68 -9.08 12.34
N ARG A 750 -1.35 -8.93 12.34
CA ARG A 750 -0.35 -9.34 13.36
C ARG A 750 -0.26 -10.83 13.70
N GLN A 751 -1.27 -11.62 13.36
CA GLN A 751 -1.23 -13.09 13.37
C GLN A 751 -0.52 -13.65 12.13
N TRP A 752 -0.27 -12.82 11.10
CA TRP A 752 0.51 -13.18 9.92
C TRP A 752 1.96 -12.67 10.03
N HIS A 753 2.90 -13.55 9.73
CA HIS A 753 4.34 -13.27 9.76
C HIS A 753 4.90 -13.42 8.34
N LEU A 754 5.44 -12.33 7.78
CA LEU A 754 5.92 -12.28 6.39
C LEU A 754 7.45 -12.39 6.38
N TYR A 755 7.97 -13.40 5.69
CA TYR A 755 9.40 -13.65 5.52
C TYR A 755 9.77 -13.54 4.04
N THR A 756 10.50 -12.48 3.69
CA THR A 756 10.95 -12.22 2.32
C THR A 756 12.36 -12.77 2.11
N VAL A 757 12.59 -13.47 1.00
CA VAL A 757 13.90 -14.01 0.59
C VAL A 757 14.14 -13.78 -0.91
N VAL A 758 15.41 -13.74 -1.32
CA VAL A 758 15.79 -13.67 -2.74
C VAL A 758 16.41 -15.00 -3.17
N ASP A 759 15.67 -15.75 -4.00
CA ASP A 759 16.13 -16.99 -4.62
C ASP A 759 17.19 -16.69 -5.71
N LYS A 760 18.02 -17.67 -6.05
CA LYS A 760 19.17 -17.54 -6.98
C LYS A 760 19.16 -18.69 -8.02
N PRO A 761 19.93 -18.65 -9.13
CA PRO A 761 20.85 -17.60 -9.58
C PRO A 761 20.16 -16.35 -10.17
N VAL A 762 18.97 -16.49 -10.77
CA VAL A 762 18.14 -15.33 -11.15
C VAL A 762 17.45 -14.82 -9.88
N PRO A 763 17.57 -13.52 -9.52
CA PRO A 763 16.97 -12.97 -8.30
C PRO A 763 15.44 -12.98 -8.42
N ILE A 764 14.80 -13.92 -7.72
CA ILE A 764 13.34 -14.00 -7.61
C ILE A 764 12.96 -13.71 -6.16
N GLN A 765 12.15 -12.68 -5.95
CA GLN A 765 11.66 -12.31 -4.63
C GLN A 765 10.51 -13.24 -4.21
N ARG A 766 10.82 -14.15 -3.28
CA ARG A 766 9.85 -15.08 -2.68
C ARG A 766 9.40 -14.55 -1.32
N MET A 767 8.12 -14.68 -1.02
CA MET A 767 7.58 -14.34 0.30
C MET A 767 6.89 -15.56 0.91
N PHE A 768 7.30 -15.93 2.13
CA PHE A 768 6.66 -16.96 2.93
C PHE A 768 5.81 -16.28 4.00
N LEU A 769 4.50 -16.49 3.92
CA LEU A 769 3.54 -16.00 4.91
C LEU A 769 3.19 -17.16 5.85
N ARG A 770 3.34 -16.96 7.16
CA ARG A 770 3.05 -17.97 8.19
C ARG A 770 2.02 -17.43 9.18
N THR A 771 1.04 -18.24 9.60
CA THR A 771 0.02 -17.85 10.60
C THR A 771 -0.42 -19.01 11.49
N LEU A 772 -0.99 -18.67 12.65
CA LEU A 772 -1.64 -19.58 13.58
C LEU A 772 -3.15 -19.31 13.60
N VAL A 773 -3.95 -20.25 13.08
CA VAL A 773 -5.41 -20.13 13.04
C VAL A 773 -5.96 -20.56 14.39
N ARG A 774 -6.17 -19.58 15.27
CA ARG A 774 -6.88 -19.77 16.54
C ARG A 774 -8.38 -19.83 16.30
N GLN A 775 -9.05 -20.76 16.97
CA GLN A 775 -10.49 -20.98 16.88
C GLN A 775 -11.08 -20.94 18.31
N PRO A 776 -12.10 -20.11 18.58
CA PRO A 776 -12.74 -20.10 19.89
C PRO A 776 -13.55 -21.38 20.12
N THR A 777 -13.87 -21.66 21.38
CA THR A 777 -14.66 -22.82 21.83
C THR A 777 -16.16 -22.54 21.81
N SER A 778 -16.57 -21.28 21.99
CA SER A 778 -17.93 -20.76 21.81
C SER A 778 -17.98 -19.75 20.65
N ASP A 779 -19.12 -19.66 19.96
CA ASP A 779 -19.30 -18.77 18.78
C ASP A 779 -19.74 -17.33 19.18
N ASP A 780 -19.49 -16.93 20.43
CA ASP A 780 -20.22 -15.86 21.13
C ASP A 780 -19.36 -14.62 21.49
N GLY A 781 -20.02 -13.46 21.57
CA GLY A 781 -19.51 -12.20 22.12
C GLY A 781 -18.46 -11.43 21.30
N LEU A 782 -17.30 -12.04 21.00
CA LEU A 782 -16.12 -11.31 20.52
C LEU A 782 -16.04 -11.11 18.99
N THR A 783 -16.88 -11.80 18.21
CA THR A 783 -16.89 -11.77 16.74
C THR A 783 -17.51 -10.51 16.13
N ALA A 784 -18.09 -9.61 16.94
CA ALA A 784 -18.69 -8.35 16.48
C ALA A 784 -17.70 -7.31 15.91
N TYR A 785 -16.37 -7.55 16.03
CA TYR A 785 -15.31 -6.58 15.72
C TYR A 785 -14.69 -6.69 14.30
N ARG A 786 -15.45 -7.08 13.27
CA ARG A 786 -15.16 -6.69 11.87
C ARG A 786 -16.45 -6.28 11.16
N GLY A 787 -16.45 -5.07 10.60
CA GLY A 787 -17.54 -4.55 9.75
C GLY A 787 -17.19 -4.70 8.27
N LEU A 788 -18.23 -4.73 7.42
CA LEU A 788 -18.22 -5.16 6.02
C LEU A 788 -17.83 -6.66 5.89
N ASP A 789 -18.60 -7.53 5.24
CA ASP A 789 -19.47 -7.29 4.09
C ASP A 789 -20.78 -8.12 4.17
N VAL A 790 -21.92 -7.50 3.81
CA VAL A 790 -23.27 -8.03 4.13
C VAL A 790 -23.69 -9.18 3.22
N ASP A 791 -23.36 -9.14 1.94
CA ASP A 791 -23.71 -10.22 1.02
C ASP A 791 -22.80 -11.44 1.19
N MET A 792 -21.52 -11.23 1.50
CA MET A 792 -20.60 -12.33 1.85
C MET A 792 -20.99 -13.04 3.16
N MET A 793 -21.68 -12.36 4.08
CA MET A 793 -22.21 -12.98 5.30
C MET A 793 -23.29 -14.05 5.00
N ARG A 794 -24.00 -13.95 3.88
CA ARG A 794 -24.98 -14.97 3.45
C ARG A 794 -24.31 -16.24 2.94
N SER A 795 -23.29 -16.14 2.09
CA SER A 795 -22.58 -17.31 1.55
C SER A 795 -21.79 -18.06 2.62
N GLN A 796 -21.19 -17.36 3.59
CA GLN A 796 -20.49 -17.99 4.72
C GLN A 796 -21.38 -18.92 5.56
N SER A 797 -22.72 -18.73 5.58
CA SER A 797 -23.64 -19.54 6.38
C SER A 797 -23.75 -21.02 5.94
N ALA A 798 -23.34 -21.34 4.70
CA ALA A 798 -23.34 -22.69 4.16
C ALA A 798 -22.03 -23.48 4.40
N MET A 799 -20.96 -22.80 4.83
CA MET A 799 -19.62 -23.36 4.98
C MET A 799 -19.42 -24.03 6.35
N SER A 800 -18.46 -24.95 6.45
CA SER A 800 -18.07 -25.55 7.74
C SER A 800 -17.39 -24.55 8.69
N PHE A 801 -17.24 -24.92 9.97
CA PHE A 801 -16.56 -24.06 10.95
C PHE A 801 -15.08 -23.88 10.59
N THR A 802 -14.42 -24.95 10.14
CA THR A 802 -13.03 -24.92 9.70
C THR A 802 -12.85 -24.13 8.40
N SER A 803 -13.73 -24.32 7.39
CA SER A 803 -13.71 -23.50 6.16
C SER A 803 -13.83 -22.00 6.47
N ARG A 804 -14.80 -21.58 7.30
CA ARG A 804 -14.97 -20.17 7.72
C ARG A 804 -13.73 -19.61 8.41
N SER A 805 -13.05 -20.43 9.21
CA SER A 805 -11.84 -20.04 9.96
C SER A 805 -10.64 -19.82 9.02
N ILE A 806 -10.42 -20.75 8.08
CA ILE A 806 -9.35 -20.66 7.08
C ILE A 806 -9.60 -19.48 6.14
N LEU A 807 -10.81 -19.36 5.59
CA LEU A 807 -11.17 -18.28 4.65
C LEU A 807 -10.90 -16.88 5.24
N ARG A 808 -11.31 -16.65 6.50
CA ARG A 808 -11.06 -15.38 7.21
C ARG A 808 -9.56 -15.06 7.28
N SER A 809 -8.72 -16.06 7.56
CA SER A 809 -7.27 -15.88 7.66
C SER A 809 -6.62 -15.63 6.30
N LEU A 810 -7.01 -16.39 5.27
CA LEU A 810 -6.53 -16.21 3.89
C LEU A 810 -6.90 -14.83 3.31
N MET A 811 -8.10 -14.32 3.61
CA MET A 811 -8.51 -12.97 3.21
C MET A 811 -7.59 -11.89 3.79
N GLY A 812 -7.26 -11.99 5.10
CA GLY A 812 -6.29 -11.09 5.73
C GLY A 812 -4.92 -11.10 5.05
N ALA A 813 -4.40 -12.28 4.68
CA ALA A 813 -3.13 -12.40 3.96
C ALA A 813 -3.14 -11.79 2.55
N MET A 814 -4.26 -11.88 1.84
CA MET A 814 -4.40 -11.24 0.53
C MET A 814 -4.46 -9.72 0.62
N GLU A 815 -5.11 -9.17 1.66
CA GLU A 815 -5.10 -7.74 1.93
C GLU A 815 -3.67 -7.23 2.27
N GLU A 816 -2.86 -8.02 2.99
CA GLU A 816 -1.43 -7.69 3.20
C GLU A 816 -0.64 -7.66 1.89
N LEU A 817 -0.89 -8.61 0.98
CA LEU A 817 -0.18 -8.71 -0.29
C LEU A 817 -0.60 -7.60 -1.27
N GLU A 818 -1.88 -7.22 -1.31
CA GLU A 818 -2.39 -6.14 -2.16
C GLU A 818 -1.72 -4.80 -1.87
N ILE A 819 -1.61 -4.43 -0.59
CA ILE A 819 -1.01 -3.17 -0.18
C ILE A 819 0.51 -3.18 -0.43
N ASN A 820 1.18 -4.32 -0.20
CA ASN A 820 2.62 -4.45 -0.46
C ASN A 820 2.98 -4.65 -1.94
N MET A 821 2.01 -4.99 -2.82
CA MET A 821 2.21 -5.23 -4.26
C MET A 821 2.85 -4.03 -4.99
N HIS A 822 2.64 -2.82 -4.47
CA HIS A 822 3.14 -1.57 -5.03
C HIS A 822 4.47 -1.10 -4.41
N ASN A 823 4.87 -1.64 -3.26
CA ASN A 823 6.18 -1.37 -2.67
C ASN A 823 7.25 -2.19 -3.39
N ALA A 824 8.09 -1.53 -4.20
CA ALA A 824 9.15 -2.17 -4.99
C ALA A 824 10.19 -2.95 -4.17
N THR A 825 10.25 -2.77 -2.84
CA THR A 825 11.12 -3.54 -1.93
C THR A 825 10.45 -4.78 -1.34
N LEU A 826 9.11 -4.85 -1.34
CA LEU A 826 8.33 -5.95 -0.72
C LEU A 826 7.51 -6.78 -1.72
N LYS A 827 7.35 -6.32 -2.96
CA LYS A 827 6.61 -7.05 -4.00
C LYS A 827 7.16 -8.46 -4.22
N SER A 828 6.38 -9.48 -3.85
CA SER A 828 6.68 -10.87 -4.16
C SER A 828 6.39 -11.20 -5.63
N ASP A 829 7.34 -11.80 -6.33
CA ASP A 829 7.07 -12.53 -7.57
C ASP A 829 6.35 -13.85 -7.27
N HIS A 830 6.66 -14.48 -6.13
CA HIS A 830 6.12 -15.77 -5.71
C HIS A 830 5.83 -15.78 -4.20
N ALA A 831 4.55 -15.78 -3.83
CA ALA A 831 4.11 -15.94 -2.44
C ALA A 831 3.70 -17.40 -2.13
N HIS A 832 4.05 -17.87 -0.92
CA HIS A 832 3.62 -19.15 -0.34
C HIS A 832 2.98 -18.89 1.03
N MET A 833 1.76 -19.36 1.26
CA MET A 833 1.06 -19.23 2.55
C MET A 833 1.10 -20.53 3.35
N TYR A 834 1.19 -20.44 4.67
CA TYR A 834 1.07 -21.59 5.58
C TYR A 834 0.25 -21.25 6.82
N LEU A 835 -0.71 -22.12 7.14
CA LEU A 835 -1.67 -21.95 8.22
C LEU A 835 -1.64 -23.17 9.14
N CYS A 836 -1.32 -22.98 10.41
CA CYS A 836 -1.39 -24.03 11.43
C CYS A 836 -2.65 -23.84 12.29
N ILE A 837 -3.56 -24.82 12.26
CA ILE A 837 -4.76 -24.82 13.10
C ILE A 837 -4.40 -25.45 14.46
N LEU A 838 -4.44 -24.64 15.52
CA LEU A 838 -3.99 -25.05 16.87
C LEU A 838 -5.03 -25.86 17.66
N ARG A 839 -6.31 -25.81 17.26
CA ARG A 839 -7.39 -26.59 17.88
C ARG A 839 -7.48 -27.95 17.19
N GLU A 840 -7.54 -29.03 17.97
CA GLU A 840 -7.89 -30.36 17.44
C GLU A 840 -9.30 -30.32 16.83
N GLN A 841 -9.40 -30.75 15.57
CA GLN A 841 -10.64 -30.77 14.79
C GLN A 841 -11.38 -32.09 15.00
N GLN A 842 -12.70 -32.00 15.10
CA GLN A 842 -13.60 -33.14 14.92
C GLN A 842 -14.06 -33.23 13.46
N ILE A 843 -14.48 -34.40 13.00
CA ILE A 843 -15.04 -34.58 11.64
C ILE A 843 -16.25 -33.65 11.43
N ASN A 844 -17.04 -33.41 12.49
CA ASN A 844 -18.16 -32.47 12.50
C ASN A 844 -17.75 -30.98 12.38
N ASP A 845 -16.49 -30.59 12.65
CA ASP A 845 -16.02 -29.20 12.47
C ASP A 845 -15.73 -28.90 10.97
N LEU A 846 -15.30 -29.93 10.23
CA LEU A 846 -14.93 -29.88 8.80
C LEU A 846 -16.13 -29.85 7.84
N VAL A 847 -17.28 -30.37 8.26
CA VAL A 847 -18.46 -30.61 7.41
C VAL A 847 -19.58 -29.60 7.73
N PRO A 848 -20.29 -29.02 6.74
CA PRO A 848 -21.44 -28.16 7.01
C PRO A 848 -22.56 -28.86 7.80
N TYR A 849 -23.27 -28.11 8.66
CA TYR A 849 -24.32 -28.64 9.54
C TYR A 849 -25.39 -29.52 8.85
N PRO A 850 -25.91 -29.22 7.64
CA PRO A 850 -26.89 -30.09 6.96
C PRO A 850 -26.28 -31.31 6.24
N LYS A 851 -24.95 -31.48 6.27
CA LYS A 851 -24.20 -32.48 5.48
C LYS A 851 -23.60 -33.62 6.34
N ARG A 852 -23.96 -33.74 7.62
CA ARG A 852 -23.34 -34.71 8.56
C ARG A 852 -23.32 -36.13 7.98
N VAL A 853 -22.14 -36.77 8.03
CA VAL A 853 -21.90 -38.13 7.56
C VAL A 853 -21.42 -38.97 8.74
N ASP A 854 -22.13 -40.04 9.04
CA ASP A 854 -21.59 -41.13 9.85
C ASP A 854 -20.69 -41.99 8.95
N LEU A 855 -19.40 -42.08 9.27
CA LEU A 855 -18.41 -42.86 8.52
C LEU A 855 -18.18 -44.22 9.21
N ASP A 856 -18.18 -45.30 8.43
CA ASP A 856 -17.81 -46.62 8.93
C ASP A 856 -16.33 -46.65 9.37
N ALA A 857 -16.05 -47.26 10.52
CA ALA A 857 -14.74 -47.24 11.19
C ALA A 857 -13.57 -47.84 10.36
N GLY A 858 -13.87 -48.54 9.25
CA GLY A 858 -12.89 -49.07 8.30
C GLY A 858 -12.64 -48.19 7.06
N GLN A 859 -13.30 -47.04 6.93
CA GLN A 859 -13.12 -46.09 5.80
C GLN A 859 -12.91 -44.63 6.25
N GLU A 860 -12.70 -44.37 7.55
CA GLU A 860 -12.49 -43.02 8.08
C GLU A 860 -11.41 -42.22 7.33
N GLU A 861 -10.26 -42.84 7.00
CA GLU A 861 -9.15 -42.13 6.36
C GLU A 861 -9.51 -41.61 4.96
N ALA A 862 -10.13 -42.44 4.12
CA ALA A 862 -10.58 -42.04 2.78
C ALA A 862 -11.77 -41.06 2.84
N GLY A 863 -12.62 -41.18 3.87
CA GLY A 863 -13.68 -40.22 4.16
C GLY A 863 -13.13 -38.84 4.52
N VAL A 864 -12.14 -38.78 5.42
CA VAL A 864 -11.45 -37.53 5.81
C VAL A 864 -10.68 -36.96 4.62
N GLU A 865 -9.95 -37.76 3.84
CA GLU A 865 -9.28 -37.31 2.61
C GLU A 865 -10.28 -36.62 1.67
N SER A 866 -11.41 -37.27 1.35
CA SER A 866 -12.43 -36.67 0.46
C SER A 866 -13.15 -35.44 1.05
N ILE A 867 -13.28 -35.33 2.38
CA ILE A 867 -13.83 -34.12 3.03
C ILE A 867 -12.83 -32.96 2.93
N LEU A 868 -11.54 -33.23 3.11
CA LEU A 868 -10.48 -32.23 2.94
C LEU A 868 -10.30 -31.84 1.46
N GLU A 869 -10.60 -32.73 0.50
CA GLU A 869 -10.71 -32.36 -0.92
C GLU A 869 -11.83 -31.36 -1.17
N GLU A 870 -13.07 -31.65 -0.73
CA GLU A 870 -14.21 -30.74 -0.91
C GLU A 870 -13.94 -29.37 -0.25
N LEU A 871 -13.37 -29.36 0.96
CA LEU A 871 -13.01 -28.14 1.69
C LEU A 871 -11.94 -27.30 0.96
N ALA A 872 -10.90 -27.94 0.41
CA ALA A 872 -9.84 -27.24 -0.31
C ALA A 872 -10.34 -26.63 -1.64
N GLN A 873 -11.21 -27.37 -2.35
CA GLN A 873 -11.83 -26.92 -3.59
C GLN A 873 -12.85 -25.78 -3.35
N GLU A 874 -13.68 -25.88 -2.30
CA GLU A 874 -14.59 -24.81 -1.85
C GLU A 874 -13.81 -23.51 -1.60
N LEU A 875 -12.74 -23.59 -0.79
CA LEU A 875 -11.90 -22.43 -0.47
C LEU A 875 -11.24 -21.85 -1.72
N HIS A 876 -10.64 -22.69 -2.58
CA HIS A 876 -9.99 -22.21 -3.80
C HIS A 876 -10.97 -21.51 -4.75
N ALA A 877 -12.22 -21.97 -4.86
CA ALA A 877 -13.24 -21.31 -5.67
C ALA A 877 -13.55 -19.86 -5.22
N PHE A 878 -13.45 -19.56 -3.91
CA PHE A 878 -13.63 -18.21 -3.39
C PHE A 878 -12.39 -17.31 -3.56
N VAL A 879 -11.18 -17.82 -3.37
CA VAL A 879 -9.96 -16.98 -3.26
C VAL A 879 -8.93 -17.14 -4.39
N GLY A 880 -9.00 -18.21 -5.19
CA GLY A 880 -7.96 -18.61 -6.14
C GLY A 880 -7.58 -17.53 -7.15
N VAL A 881 -8.57 -16.83 -7.70
CA VAL A 881 -8.36 -15.76 -8.71
C VAL A 881 -7.67 -14.54 -8.08
N ARG A 882 -8.02 -14.18 -6.84
CA ARG A 882 -7.39 -13.09 -6.08
C ARG A 882 -5.95 -13.48 -5.72
N MET A 883 -5.76 -14.67 -5.15
CA MET A 883 -4.45 -15.28 -4.90
C MET A 883 -3.52 -15.25 -6.13
N HIS A 884 -4.02 -15.62 -7.30
CA HIS A 884 -3.21 -15.69 -8.53
C HIS A 884 -2.72 -14.30 -8.98
N LYS A 885 -3.58 -13.28 -8.93
CA LYS A 885 -3.19 -11.88 -9.20
C LYS A 885 -2.09 -11.38 -8.26
N LEU A 886 -2.06 -11.88 -7.03
CA LEU A 886 -1.11 -11.51 -5.98
C LEU A 886 0.15 -12.38 -5.95
N GLY A 887 0.37 -13.22 -6.97
CA GLY A 887 1.54 -14.09 -7.05
C GLY A 887 1.55 -15.24 -6.04
N VAL A 888 0.42 -15.52 -5.37
CA VAL A 888 0.29 -16.64 -4.43
C VAL A 888 0.23 -17.93 -5.24
N CYS A 889 1.34 -18.65 -5.24
CA CYS A 889 1.53 -19.86 -6.04
C CYS A 889 1.15 -21.12 -5.28
N GLU A 890 1.21 -21.11 -3.95
CA GLU A 890 0.94 -22.28 -3.11
C GLU A 890 0.44 -21.88 -1.73
N TRP A 891 -0.45 -22.69 -1.15
CA TRP A 891 -0.83 -22.59 0.26
C TRP A 891 -0.91 -23.97 0.94
N GLU A 892 -0.40 -24.05 2.16
CA GLU A 892 -0.30 -25.26 2.99
C GLU A 892 -1.12 -25.07 4.29
N VAL A 893 -2.02 -26.00 4.61
CA VAL A 893 -2.74 -26.03 5.89
C VAL A 893 -2.31 -27.25 6.68
N LYS A 894 -1.90 -27.05 7.94
CA LYS A 894 -1.70 -28.12 8.94
C LYS A 894 -2.85 -28.13 9.94
N LEU A 895 -3.44 -29.30 10.17
CA LEU A 895 -4.52 -29.50 11.15
C LEU A 895 -4.36 -30.84 11.87
N TRP A 896 -4.92 -30.93 13.08
CA TRP A 896 -4.91 -32.15 13.90
C TRP A 896 -6.32 -32.73 13.96
N MET A 897 -6.48 -34.01 13.61
CA MET A 897 -7.74 -34.75 13.67
C MET A 897 -7.80 -35.61 14.92
N ALA A 898 -8.80 -35.37 15.77
CA ALA A 898 -9.03 -36.15 17.00
C ALA A 898 -10.13 -37.21 16.78
N SER A 899 -9.88 -38.20 15.92
CA SER A 899 -10.75 -39.38 15.76
C SER A 899 -10.44 -40.47 16.79
N SER A 900 -11.45 -41.30 17.09
CA SER A 900 -11.28 -42.58 17.80
C SER A 900 -10.76 -43.69 16.90
N GLY A 901 -10.90 -43.58 15.58
CA GLY A 901 -10.45 -44.57 14.61
C GLY A 901 -9.14 -44.20 13.91
N GLN A 902 -8.87 -44.85 12.77
CA GLN A 902 -7.56 -44.81 12.14
C GLN A 902 -7.15 -43.41 11.64
N ALA A 903 -8.09 -42.49 11.39
CA ALA A 903 -7.81 -41.15 10.88
C ALA A 903 -7.17 -40.15 11.89
N ASN A 904 -6.89 -40.58 13.12
CA ASN A 904 -6.28 -39.75 14.17
C ASN A 904 -4.85 -39.28 13.80
N GLY A 905 -4.51 -38.03 14.11
CA GLY A 905 -3.16 -37.45 13.93
C GLY A 905 -3.13 -36.14 13.14
N ALA A 906 -1.93 -35.73 12.72
CA ALA A 906 -1.76 -34.52 11.92
C ALA A 906 -1.94 -34.78 10.41
N TRP A 907 -2.74 -33.92 9.79
CA TRP A 907 -3.04 -33.90 8.36
C TRP A 907 -2.55 -32.59 7.73
N ARG A 908 -2.19 -32.66 6.46
CA ARG A 908 -1.78 -31.51 5.64
C ARG A 908 -2.54 -31.45 4.33
N ILE A 909 -2.91 -30.24 3.97
CA ILE A 909 -3.50 -29.89 2.67
C ILE A 909 -2.48 -29.00 1.97
N VAL A 910 -1.99 -29.38 0.79
CA VAL A 910 -1.11 -28.55 -0.06
C VAL A 910 -1.85 -28.23 -1.35
N VAL A 911 -2.02 -26.94 -1.65
CA VAL A 911 -2.79 -26.46 -2.79
C VAL A 911 -1.93 -25.53 -3.64
N THR A 912 -1.48 -26.02 -4.79
CA THR A 912 -0.70 -25.22 -5.74
C THR A 912 -1.68 -24.51 -6.69
N ASN A 913 -1.68 -23.18 -6.67
CA ASN A 913 -2.55 -22.33 -7.49
C ASN A 913 -1.94 -22.12 -8.88
N VAL A 914 -2.49 -22.79 -9.89
CA VAL A 914 -1.90 -22.86 -11.23
C VAL A 914 -2.38 -21.70 -12.10
N THR A 915 -3.69 -21.51 -12.25
CA THR A 915 -4.31 -20.52 -13.16
C THR A 915 -5.23 -19.51 -12.45
N GLY A 916 -5.43 -19.64 -11.14
CA GLY A 916 -6.38 -18.85 -10.37
C GLY A 916 -7.80 -19.39 -10.39
N GLN A 917 -8.22 -20.03 -11.49
CA GLN A 917 -9.46 -20.83 -11.54
C GLN A 917 -9.19 -22.33 -11.33
N THR A 918 -7.95 -22.77 -11.52
CA THR A 918 -7.52 -24.16 -11.33
C THR A 918 -6.35 -24.26 -10.35
N CYS A 919 -6.38 -25.31 -9.54
CA CYS A 919 -5.32 -25.71 -8.61
C CYS A 919 -5.03 -27.20 -8.75
N THR A 920 -3.82 -27.60 -8.35
CA THR A 920 -3.51 -29.00 -8.03
C THR A 920 -3.52 -29.17 -6.52
N LEU A 921 -4.19 -30.22 -6.06
CA LEU A 921 -4.37 -30.54 -4.65
C LEU A 921 -3.60 -31.81 -4.29
N HIS A 922 -2.88 -31.77 -3.17
CA HIS A 922 -2.28 -32.94 -2.55
C HIS A 922 -2.57 -32.95 -1.05
N ILE A 923 -3.17 -34.04 -0.57
CA ILE A 923 -3.42 -34.28 0.85
C ILE A 923 -2.36 -35.26 1.36
N TYR A 924 -1.86 -34.99 2.57
CA TYR A 924 -0.89 -35.83 3.23
C TYR A 924 -1.24 -36.03 4.71
N ARG A 925 -0.75 -37.13 5.27
CA ARG A 925 -0.75 -37.42 6.70
C ARG A 925 0.69 -37.43 7.22
N GLU A 926 0.90 -36.92 8.43
CA GLU A 926 2.18 -37.05 9.12
C GLU A 926 2.28 -38.43 9.78
N LEU A 927 3.18 -39.29 9.29
CA LEU A 927 3.44 -40.63 9.83
C LEU A 927 4.94 -40.83 10.06
N GLU A 928 5.32 -41.66 11.03
CA GLU A 928 6.73 -42.01 11.26
C GLU A 928 7.21 -43.07 10.26
N ASP A 929 8.34 -42.79 9.60
CA ASP A 929 9.06 -43.77 8.78
C ASP A 929 9.79 -44.77 9.70
N THR A 930 9.25 -45.98 9.80
CA THR A 930 9.78 -47.10 10.60
C THR A 930 11.19 -47.53 10.20
N SER A 931 11.73 -47.07 9.07
CA SER A 931 13.12 -47.31 8.67
C SER A 931 14.10 -46.20 9.09
N LYS A 932 13.62 -45.06 9.61
CA LYS A 932 14.44 -43.85 9.86
C LYS A 932 14.12 -43.09 11.14
N HIS A 933 13.07 -43.45 11.88
CA HIS A 933 12.58 -42.73 13.07
C HIS A 933 12.38 -41.23 12.84
N ARG A 934 11.71 -40.90 11.72
CA ARG A 934 11.42 -39.52 11.31
C ARG A 934 10.01 -39.43 10.76
N VAL A 935 9.30 -38.36 11.12
CA VAL A 935 7.98 -38.07 10.56
C VAL A 935 8.13 -37.61 9.11
N VAL A 936 7.38 -38.26 8.21
CA VAL A 936 7.35 -38.00 6.76
C VAL A 936 5.94 -37.65 6.30
N TYR A 937 5.85 -36.94 5.18
CA TYR A 937 4.60 -36.73 4.44
C TYR A 937 4.19 -38.06 3.78
N HIS A 938 3.08 -38.66 4.21
CA HIS A 938 2.48 -39.86 3.60
C HIS A 938 1.25 -39.50 2.75
N SER A 939 1.01 -40.17 1.63
CA SER A 939 -0.17 -39.95 0.75
C SER A 939 -0.96 -41.24 0.63
N LEU A 940 -2.29 -41.14 0.76
CA LEU A 940 -3.19 -42.30 0.79
C LEU A 940 -3.61 -42.73 -0.62
N SER A 941 -4.21 -41.83 -1.40
CA SER A 941 -4.73 -42.11 -2.74
C SER A 941 -3.66 -41.96 -3.84
N VAL A 942 -3.29 -40.73 -4.16
CA VAL A 942 -2.32 -40.37 -5.22
C VAL A 942 -1.00 -39.97 -4.58
N ARG A 943 0.12 -40.52 -5.07
CA ARG A 943 1.47 -40.15 -4.61
C ARG A 943 1.80 -38.71 -5.03
N GLY A 944 1.60 -37.76 -4.11
CA GLY A 944 1.97 -36.36 -4.31
C GLY A 944 3.50 -36.13 -4.25
N PRO A 945 3.99 -34.97 -4.72
CA PRO A 945 5.42 -34.66 -4.82
C PRO A 945 6.20 -34.66 -3.50
N LEU A 946 5.53 -34.56 -2.34
CA LEU A 946 6.18 -34.62 -1.02
C LEU A 946 6.20 -36.04 -0.41
N HIS A 947 5.65 -37.06 -1.09
CA HIS A 947 5.53 -38.40 -0.52
C HIS A 947 6.89 -38.99 -0.08
N GLY A 948 7.02 -39.33 1.21
CA GLY A 948 8.25 -39.85 1.82
C GLY A 948 9.30 -38.78 2.17
N VAL A 949 9.02 -37.49 1.94
CA VAL A 949 9.89 -36.39 2.36
C VAL A 949 9.73 -36.16 3.88
N PRO A 950 10.82 -35.93 4.65
CA PRO A 950 10.72 -35.56 6.07
C PRO A 950 9.92 -34.27 6.29
N VAL A 951 9.06 -34.25 7.31
CA VAL A 951 8.19 -33.10 7.60
C VAL A 951 8.98 -31.83 7.95
N ASN A 952 10.20 -31.97 8.49
CA ASN A 952 11.12 -30.88 8.80
C ASN A 952 12.11 -30.51 7.67
N ALA A 953 11.93 -31.03 6.45
CA ALA A 953 12.78 -30.69 5.32
C ALA A 953 12.67 -29.20 4.91
N GLN A 954 13.79 -28.59 4.53
CA GLN A 954 13.84 -27.20 4.08
C GLN A 954 13.19 -27.01 2.70
N TYR A 955 12.50 -25.90 2.47
CA TYR A 955 11.89 -25.61 1.17
C TYR A 955 12.95 -25.35 0.10
N GLN A 956 12.89 -26.09 -1.00
CA GLN A 956 13.86 -26.00 -2.09
C GLN A 956 13.69 -24.71 -2.93
N ALA A 957 14.77 -24.34 -3.64
CA ALA A 957 14.78 -23.26 -4.63
C ALA A 957 13.81 -23.54 -5.78
N LEU A 958 13.26 -22.51 -6.43
CA LEU A 958 12.26 -22.69 -7.48
C LEU A 958 12.79 -23.49 -8.67
N GLY A 959 12.00 -24.47 -9.13
CA GLY A 959 12.33 -25.33 -10.27
C GLY A 959 12.22 -24.61 -11.62
N VAL A 960 12.62 -25.29 -12.70
CA VAL A 960 12.55 -24.75 -14.07
C VAL A 960 11.11 -24.45 -14.49
N LEU A 961 10.17 -25.35 -14.13
CA LEU A 961 8.74 -25.21 -14.43
C LEU A 961 8.15 -23.93 -13.82
N ASP A 962 8.42 -23.68 -12.54
CA ASP A 962 7.83 -22.53 -11.84
C ASP A 962 8.49 -21.21 -12.25
N ARG A 963 9.78 -21.23 -12.63
CA ARG A 963 10.43 -20.09 -13.30
C ARG A 963 9.77 -19.78 -14.65
N LYS A 964 9.42 -20.79 -15.46
CA LYS A 964 8.63 -20.60 -16.70
C LYS A 964 7.22 -20.08 -16.41
N ARG A 965 6.52 -20.61 -15.39
CA ARG A 965 5.19 -20.10 -14.95
C ARG A 965 5.24 -18.62 -14.55
N LEU A 966 6.23 -18.22 -13.77
CA LEU A 966 6.43 -16.82 -13.38
C LEU A 966 6.71 -15.91 -14.58
N LEU A 967 7.46 -16.38 -15.58
CA LEU A 967 7.69 -15.63 -16.82
C LEU A 967 6.42 -15.47 -17.66
N ALA A 968 5.59 -16.52 -17.77
CA ALA A 968 4.29 -16.44 -18.45
C ALA A 968 3.33 -15.47 -17.72
N ARG A 969 3.28 -15.53 -16.38
CA ARG A 969 2.48 -14.60 -15.56
C ARG A 969 2.93 -13.14 -15.70
N LYS A 970 4.25 -12.88 -15.84
CA LYS A 970 4.77 -11.52 -16.13
C LYS A 970 4.35 -10.99 -17.51
N ASN A 971 3.98 -11.88 -18.44
CA ASN A 971 3.36 -11.55 -19.73
C ASN A 971 1.81 -11.62 -19.68
N ASN A 972 1.21 -11.64 -18.48
CA ASN A 972 -0.25 -11.73 -18.24
C ASN A 972 -0.95 -12.94 -18.90
N THR A 973 -0.27 -14.08 -19.02
CA THR A 973 -0.85 -15.29 -19.62
C THR A 973 -0.56 -16.56 -18.81
N THR A 974 -1.36 -17.60 -19.04
CA THR A 974 -1.14 -18.94 -18.50
C THR A 974 0.04 -19.61 -19.21
N TYR A 975 0.84 -20.37 -18.46
CA TYR A 975 1.94 -21.12 -19.04
C TYR A 975 1.42 -22.32 -19.85
N CYS A 976 2.00 -22.60 -21.01
CA CYS A 976 1.40 -23.48 -22.01
C CYS A 976 1.08 -24.91 -21.50
N TYR A 977 1.95 -25.51 -20.69
CA TYR A 977 1.72 -26.85 -20.13
C TYR A 977 0.66 -26.90 -19.00
N ASP A 978 0.15 -25.76 -18.54
CA ASP A 978 -0.92 -25.71 -17.54
C ASP A 978 -2.33 -25.68 -18.19
N PHE A 979 -2.43 -25.48 -19.52
CA PHE A 979 -3.71 -25.52 -20.24
C PHE A 979 -4.46 -26.87 -20.17
N PRO A 980 -3.82 -28.06 -20.19
CA PRO A 980 -4.52 -29.33 -20.01
C PRO A 980 -5.37 -29.40 -18.73
N LEU A 981 -4.88 -28.85 -17.61
CA LEU A 981 -5.61 -28.75 -16.35
C LEU A 981 -6.80 -27.77 -16.44
N ALA A 982 -6.68 -26.71 -17.25
CA ALA A 982 -7.79 -25.80 -17.54
C ALA A 982 -8.89 -26.49 -18.36
N PHE A 983 -8.54 -27.33 -19.35
CA PHE A 983 -9.52 -28.16 -20.07
C PHE A 983 -10.21 -29.17 -19.15
N GLU A 984 -9.47 -29.81 -18.23
CA GLU A 984 -10.05 -30.70 -17.22
C GLU A 984 -11.06 -29.96 -16.33
N THR A 985 -10.68 -28.81 -15.76
CA THR A 985 -11.58 -28.07 -14.86
C THR A 985 -12.82 -27.54 -15.60
N ALA A 986 -12.66 -27.03 -16.82
CA ALA A 986 -13.80 -26.62 -17.66
C ALA A 986 -14.73 -27.81 -18.00
N LEU A 987 -14.17 -29.01 -18.19
CA LEU A 987 -14.95 -30.23 -18.40
C LEU A 987 -15.73 -30.62 -17.12
N GLN A 988 -15.08 -30.60 -15.96
CA GLN A 988 -15.72 -30.87 -14.67
C GLN A 988 -16.89 -29.90 -14.38
N GLN A 989 -16.75 -28.63 -14.77
CA GLN A 989 -17.79 -27.59 -14.68
C GLN A 989 -18.93 -27.82 -15.69
N SER A 990 -18.64 -28.20 -16.94
CA SER A 990 -19.67 -28.53 -17.94
C SER A 990 -20.56 -29.71 -17.50
N TRP A 991 -19.97 -30.75 -16.91
CA TRP A 991 -20.72 -31.83 -16.27
C TRP A 991 -21.49 -31.39 -15.01
N ALA A 992 -21.18 -30.24 -14.40
CA ALA A 992 -21.87 -29.71 -13.22
C ALA A 992 -23.12 -28.91 -13.57
N SER A 993 -23.06 -28.09 -14.62
CA SER A 993 -24.21 -27.32 -15.09
C SER A 993 -25.27 -28.20 -15.78
N GLN A 994 -24.86 -29.23 -16.52
CA GLN A 994 -25.79 -30.11 -17.24
C GLN A 994 -26.42 -31.21 -16.36
N PHE A 995 -25.69 -31.76 -15.38
CA PHE A 995 -26.14 -32.91 -14.57
C PHE A 995 -25.93 -32.71 -13.05
N PRO A 996 -26.67 -31.80 -12.40
CA PRO A 996 -26.64 -31.64 -10.94
C PRO A 996 -27.16 -32.91 -10.23
N GLY A 997 -26.35 -33.47 -9.32
CA GLY A 997 -26.77 -34.55 -8.40
C GLY A 997 -26.34 -35.98 -8.76
N ILE A 998 -25.82 -36.25 -9.96
CA ILE A 998 -25.30 -37.58 -10.31
C ILE A 998 -23.91 -37.77 -9.69
N LYS A 999 -23.75 -38.77 -8.79
CA LYS A 999 -22.42 -39.19 -8.29
C LYS A 999 -21.59 -39.69 -9.47
N ARG A 1000 -20.49 -39.00 -9.78
CA ARG A 1000 -19.66 -39.27 -10.96
C ARG A 1000 -18.59 -40.32 -10.65
N PRO A 1001 -18.23 -41.20 -11.61
CA PRO A 1001 -17.00 -41.98 -11.54
C PRO A 1001 -15.80 -41.04 -11.75
N LYS A 1002 -15.02 -40.75 -10.68
CA LYS A 1002 -13.83 -39.87 -10.73
C LYS A 1002 -12.89 -40.24 -11.89
N ASP A 1003 -12.60 -41.54 -12.04
CA ASP A 1003 -11.62 -42.08 -13.00
C ASP A 1003 -11.98 -41.90 -14.49
N LYS A 1004 -13.21 -41.51 -14.83
CA LYS A 1004 -13.68 -41.37 -16.23
C LYS A 1004 -13.79 -39.93 -16.72
N LEU A 1005 -13.34 -38.96 -15.93
CA LEU A 1005 -13.48 -37.53 -16.24
C LEU A 1005 -12.16 -36.80 -16.46
N LEU A 1006 -11.03 -37.43 -16.12
CA LEU A 1006 -9.71 -36.93 -16.47
C LEU A 1006 -9.52 -37.02 -17.99
N PRO A 1007 -9.18 -35.93 -18.70
CA PRO A 1007 -8.80 -36.01 -20.10
C PRO A 1007 -7.49 -36.79 -20.21
N LYS A 1008 -7.42 -37.74 -21.13
CA LYS A 1008 -6.17 -38.43 -21.44
C LYS A 1008 -5.38 -37.58 -22.42
N VAL A 1009 -4.25 -37.06 -21.96
CA VAL A 1009 -3.46 -36.04 -22.68
C VAL A 1009 -2.11 -36.65 -23.07
N MET A 1010 -1.84 -36.72 -24.37
CA MET A 1010 -0.52 -37.08 -24.92
C MET A 1010 0.09 -35.85 -25.58
N GLU A 1011 1.34 -35.51 -25.26
CA GLU A 1011 2.06 -34.44 -25.97
C GLU A 1011 2.46 -34.92 -27.38
N LEU A 1012 2.45 -34.01 -28.36
CA LEU A 1012 2.93 -34.27 -29.71
C LEU A 1012 4.29 -33.60 -29.91
N VAL A 1013 5.26 -34.35 -30.41
CA VAL A 1013 6.61 -33.85 -30.74
C VAL A 1013 7.00 -34.28 -32.16
N PHE A 1014 7.96 -33.59 -32.78
CA PHE A 1014 8.58 -34.08 -34.00
C PHE A 1014 9.26 -35.44 -33.79
N ALA A 1015 9.19 -36.32 -34.79
CA ALA A 1015 9.89 -37.62 -34.77
C ALA A 1015 11.43 -37.49 -34.81
N ASP A 1016 11.97 -36.36 -35.30
CA ASP A 1016 13.38 -35.97 -35.21
C ASP A 1016 13.49 -34.70 -34.35
N GLN A 1017 14.45 -34.68 -33.43
CA GLN A 1017 14.78 -33.52 -32.60
C GLN A 1017 15.28 -32.31 -33.42
N LYS A 1018 15.73 -32.51 -34.67
CA LYS A 1018 16.03 -31.44 -35.63
C LYS A 1018 14.84 -31.07 -36.53
N GLY A 1019 13.63 -31.50 -36.16
CA GLY A 1019 12.41 -31.41 -36.95
C GLY A 1019 12.15 -30.06 -37.62
N ASN A 1020 11.77 -30.17 -38.89
CA ASN A 1020 11.57 -29.12 -39.88
C ASN A 1020 10.47 -29.56 -40.89
N TRP A 1021 10.18 -28.75 -41.90
CA TRP A 1021 9.07 -28.98 -42.86
C TRP A 1021 8.99 -30.42 -43.40
N GLY A 1022 7.83 -31.07 -43.20
CA GLY A 1022 7.59 -32.46 -43.59
C GLY A 1022 7.96 -33.52 -42.55
N THR A 1023 8.52 -33.15 -41.40
CA THR A 1023 8.80 -34.08 -40.29
C THR A 1023 7.48 -34.53 -39.63
N PRO A 1024 7.20 -35.85 -39.50
CA PRO A 1024 5.98 -36.32 -38.86
C PRO A 1024 5.99 -36.11 -37.34
N LEU A 1025 4.80 -36.09 -36.74
CA LEU A 1025 4.59 -35.97 -35.30
C LEU A 1025 4.35 -37.33 -34.65
N VAL A 1026 4.87 -37.51 -33.42
CA VAL A 1026 4.67 -38.70 -32.59
C VAL A 1026 4.11 -38.30 -31.20
N PRO A 1027 3.21 -39.11 -30.61
CA PRO A 1027 2.75 -38.91 -29.24
C PRO A 1027 3.81 -39.36 -28.23
N ILE A 1028 4.03 -38.57 -27.19
CA ILE A 1028 4.98 -38.85 -26.11
C ILE A 1028 4.42 -38.45 -24.75
N GLU A 1029 4.91 -39.11 -23.70
CA GLU A 1029 4.72 -38.72 -22.30
C GLU A 1029 6.08 -38.29 -21.74
N ARG A 1030 6.23 -37.01 -21.39
CA ARG A 1030 7.49 -36.43 -20.90
C ARG A 1030 7.23 -35.37 -19.83
N GLN A 1031 8.26 -34.96 -19.09
CA GLN A 1031 8.12 -33.91 -18.07
C GLN A 1031 7.79 -32.55 -18.70
N PRO A 1032 6.83 -31.79 -18.15
CA PRO A 1032 6.43 -30.48 -18.66
C PRO A 1032 7.59 -29.47 -18.79
N GLY A 1033 7.55 -28.70 -19.89
CA GLY A 1033 8.47 -27.58 -20.14
C GLY A 1033 9.81 -27.93 -20.77
N LEU A 1034 10.03 -29.18 -21.17
CA LEU A 1034 11.20 -29.66 -21.91
C LEU A 1034 11.07 -29.52 -23.45
N ASN A 1035 10.32 -28.53 -23.92
CA ASN A 1035 10.19 -28.21 -25.34
C ASN A 1035 11.44 -27.51 -25.93
N ASP A 1036 11.84 -27.93 -27.12
CA ASP A 1036 12.93 -27.38 -27.93
C ASP A 1036 12.44 -26.47 -29.08
N VAL A 1037 11.12 -26.32 -29.21
CA VAL A 1037 10.39 -25.48 -30.18
C VAL A 1037 9.50 -24.51 -29.38
N GLY A 1038 9.29 -23.29 -29.88
CA GLY A 1038 8.39 -22.28 -29.30
C GLY A 1038 6.89 -22.58 -29.40
N MET A 1039 6.53 -23.82 -29.74
CA MET A 1039 5.18 -24.31 -29.96
C MET A 1039 5.06 -25.70 -29.32
N VAL A 1040 3.94 -25.96 -28.64
CA VAL A 1040 3.63 -27.25 -28.00
C VAL A 1040 2.24 -27.68 -28.47
N ALA A 1041 2.02 -28.99 -28.65
CA ALA A 1041 0.71 -29.53 -28.99
C ALA A 1041 0.39 -30.80 -28.22
N TRP A 1042 -0.90 -31.08 -28.07
CA TRP A 1042 -1.42 -32.27 -27.39
C TRP A 1042 -2.54 -32.91 -28.20
N CYS A 1043 -2.58 -34.25 -28.17
CA CYS A 1043 -3.74 -35.03 -28.50
C CYS A 1043 -4.51 -35.31 -27.20
N MET A 1044 -5.72 -34.77 -27.07
CA MET A 1044 -6.55 -34.93 -25.87
C MET A 1044 -7.78 -35.79 -26.18
N GLU A 1045 -7.97 -36.86 -25.41
CA GLU A 1045 -9.16 -37.71 -25.42
C GLU A 1045 -10.00 -37.39 -24.17
N MET A 1046 -11.22 -36.89 -24.36
CA MET A 1046 -12.04 -36.30 -23.31
C MET A 1046 -13.50 -36.76 -23.38
N PHE A 1047 -14.14 -36.99 -22.24
CA PHE A 1047 -15.53 -37.44 -22.13
C PHE A 1047 -16.44 -36.25 -21.82
N THR A 1048 -17.18 -35.76 -22.82
CA THR A 1048 -18.06 -34.57 -22.65
C THR A 1048 -19.53 -34.97 -22.51
N PRO A 1049 -20.40 -34.12 -21.95
CA PRO A 1049 -21.84 -34.43 -21.82
C PRO A 1049 -22.51 -34.82 -23.13
N GLU A 1050 -22.06 -34.24 -24.25
CA GLU A 1050 -22.56 -34.48 -25.60
C GLU A 1050 -21.95 -35.73 -26.25
N PHE A 1051 -20.76 -36.15 -25.77
CA PHE A 1051 -20.05 -37.36 -26.21
C PHE A 1051 -19.56 -38.20 -25.01
N PRO A 1052 -20.47 -38.86 -24.26
CA PRO A 1052 -20.10 -39.65 -23.07
C PRO A 1052 -19.25 -40.90 -23.37
N SER A 1053 -19.14 -41.30 -24.64
CA SER A 1053 -18.23 -42.33 -25.13
C SER A 1053 -16.78 -41.86 -25.29
N GLY A 1054 -16.52 -40.56 -25.15
CA GLY A 1054 -15.24 -39.93 -25.45
C GLY A 1054 -15.22 -39.28 -26.84
N ARG A 1055 -14.42 -38.22 -26.97
CA ARG A 1055 -14.08 -37.54 -28.21
C ARG A 1055 -12.61 -37.11 -28.18
N THR A 1056 -11.95 -37.10 -29.35
CA THR A 1056 -10.57 -36.61 -29.48
C THR A 1056 -10.54 -35.19 -30.04
N ILE A 1057 -9.65 -34.35 -29.53
CA ILE A 1057 -9.28 -33.04 -30.08
C ILE A 1057 -7.76 -32.91 -30.16
N LEU A 1058 -7.28 -32.03 -31.03
CA LEU A 1058 -5.90 -31.55 -31.00
C LEU A 1058 -5.89 -30.13 -30.43
N VAL A 1059 -4.92 -29.83 -29.56
CA VAL A 1059 -4.70 -28.50 -29.00
C VAL A 1059 -3.26 -28.10 -29.30
N VAL A 1060 -3.03 -26.86 -29.74
CA VAL A 1060 -1.70 -26.30 -30.01
C VAL A 1060 -1.57 -24.92 -29.37
N ALA A 1061 -0.41 -24.62 -28.77
CA ALA A 1061 -0.16 -23.39 -28.02
C ALA A 1061 1.28 -22.89 -28.21
N ASN A 1062 1.46 -21.57 -28.31
CA ASN A 1062 2.79 -20.96 -28.24
C ASN A 1062 3.37 -21.09 -26.81
N ASP A 1063 4.67 -21.33 -26.69
CA ASP A 1063 5.39 -21.14 -25.43
C ASP A 1063 5.93 -19.71 -25.37
N VAL A 1064 5.20 -18.80 -24.72
CA VAL A 1064 5.64 -17.40 -24.54
C VAL A 1064 6.97 -17.27 -23.78
N THR A 1065 7.39 -18.31 -23.05
CA THR A 1065 8.70 -18.34 -22.35
C THR A 1065 9.86 -18.61 -23.29
N PHE A 1066 9.58 -19.09 -24.50
CA PHE A 1066 10.54 -19.34 -25.58
C PHE A 1066 10.44 -18.20 -26.61
N LYS A 1067 11.39 -17.25 -26.56
CA LYS A 1067 11.47 -16.10 -27.48
C LYS A 1067 10.16 -15.29 -27.62
N ALA A 1068 9.45 -15.04 -26.51
CA ALA A 1068 8.14 -14.37 -26.51
C ALA A 1068 7.05 -15.06 -27.36
N GLY A 1069 7.23 -16.34 -27.72
CA GLY A 1069 6.30 -17.09 -28.56
C GLY A 1069 6.38 -16.77 -30.06
N SER A 1070 7.47 -16.14 -30.53
CA SER A 1070 7.71 -15.78 -31.94
C SER A 1070 7.57 -16.96 -32.91
N PHE A 1071 6.96 -16.75 -34.07
CA PHE A 1071 6.88 -17.72 -35.15
C PHE A 1071 8.19 -17.80 -35.94
N GLY A 1072 9.06 -18.73 -35.56
CA GLY A 1072 10.22 -19.12 -36.34
C GLY A 1072 9.93 -20.28 -37.30
N PRO A 1073 10.83 -20.57 -38.27
CA PRO A 1073 10.60 -21.62 -39.27
C PRO A 1073 10.46 -23.05 -38.74
N ARG A 1074 10.78 -23.33 -37.47
CA ARG A 1074 10.50 -24.62 -36.82
C ARG A 1074 9.11 -24.63 -36.18
N GLU A 1075 8.73 -23.51 -35.57
CA GLU A 1075 7.42 -23.27 -34.99
C GLU A 1075 6.33 -23.29 -36.09
N ASP A 1076 6.58 -22.68 -37.24
CA ASP A 1076 5.73 -22.74 -38.43
C ASP A 1076 5.57 -24.18 -38.95
N ALA A 1077 6.69 -24.90 -39.13
CA ALA A 1077 6.70 -26.28 -39.60
C ALA A 1077 5.97 -27.22 -38.64
N PHE A 1078 6.07 -26.99 -37.34
CA PHE A 1078 5.36 -27.74 -36.31
C PHE A 1078 3.86 -27.43 -36.34
N PHE A 1079 3.48 -26.15 -36.45
CA PHE A 1079 2.07 -25.75 -36.55
C PHE A 1079 1.39 -26.31 -37.80
N LEU A 1080 2.08 -26.32 -38.95
CA LEU A 1080 1.58 -27.02 -40.14
C LEU A 1080 1.43 -28.52 -39.89
N ALA A 1081 2.43 -29.20 -39.32
CA ALA A 1081 2.36 -30.64 -39.07
C ALA A 1081 1.21 -31.04 -38.13
N VAL A 1082 0.89 -30.20 -37.12
CA VAL A 1082 -0.29 -30.40 -36.27
C VAL A 1082 -1.59 -30.16 -37.04
N THR A 1083 -1.61 -29.16 -37.94
CA THR A 1083 -2.77 -28.83 -38.78
C THR A 1083 -3.06 -29.93 -39.81
N ASP A 1084 -2.03 -30.46 -40.49
CA ASP A 1084 -2.16 -31.58 -41.41
C ASP A 1084 -2.64 -32.85 -40.69
N LEU A 1085 -2.17 -33.08 -39.45
CA LEU A 1085 -2.66 -34.16 -38.59
C LEU A 1085 -4.14 -33.99 -38.19
N ALA A 1086 -4.57 -32.75 -37.92
CA ALA A 1086 -5.97 -32.43 -37.65
C ALA A 1086 -6.86 -32.66 -38.88
N CYS A 1087 -6.45 -32.12 -40.03
CA CYS A 1087 -7.20 -32.21 -41.29
C CYS A 1087 -7.29 -33.65 -41.81
N SER A 1088 -6.20 -34.41 -41.79
CA SER A 1088 -6.18 -35.82 -42.24
C SER A 1088 -7.03 -36.74 -41.36
N LYS A 1089 -7.02 -36.54 -40.03
CA LYS A 1089 -7.89 -37.27 -39.08
C LYS A 1089 -9.30 -36.68 -38.95
N LYS A 1090 -9.57 -35.52 -39.55
CA LYS A 1090 -10.81 -34.73 -39.40
C LYS A 1090 -11.17 -34.40 -37.94
N LEU A 1091 -10.15 -34.14 -37.12
CA LEU A 1091 -10.30 -33.77 -35.71
C LEU A 1091 -10.38 -32.25 -35.55
N PRO A 1092 -11.12 -31.75 -34.54
CA PRO A 1092 -11.05 -30.34 -34.17
C PRO A 1092 -9.64 -29.96 -33.71
N LEU A 1093 -9.13 -28.84 -34.23
CA LEU A 1093 -7.90 -28.20 -33.77
C LEU A 1093 -8.27 -26.93 -32.98
N ILE A 1094 -7.74 -26.80 -31.77
CA ILE A 1094 -7.84 -25.59 -30.95
C ILE A 1094 -6.46 -24.94 -30.89
N TYR A 1095 -6.35 -23.68 -31.29
CA TYR A 1095 -5.13 -22.89 -31.18
C TYR A 1095 -5.24 -21.87 -30.04
N LEU A 1096 -4.26 -21.90 -29.13
CA LEU A 1096 -4.13 -20.99 -27.99
C LEU A 1096 -3.02 -19.97 -28.28
N ALA A 1097 -3.43 -18.79 -28.76
CA ALA A 1097 -2.52 -17.77 -29.25
C ALA A 1097 -1.92 -16.91 -28.12
N ALA A 1098 -0.61 -16.99 -27.94
CA ALA A 1098 0.18 -16.13 -27.04
C ALA A 1098 1.57 -15.88 -27.64
N ASN A 1099 1.64 -14.99 -28.62
CA ASN A 1099 2.81 -14.79 -29.50
C ASN A 1099 3.09 -13.29 -29.77
N SER A 1100 4.23 -13.02 -30.42
CA SER A 1100 4.66 -11.68 -30.83
C SER A 1100 4.67 -11.47 -32.36
N GLY A 1101 3.96 -12.31 -33.13
CA GLY A 1101 4.14 -12.41 -34.59
C GLY A 1101 5.38 -13.24 -34.97
N ALA A 1102 5.97 -12.94 -36.13
CA ALA A 1102 7.20 -13.55 -36.65
C ALA A 1102 8.45 -12.78 -36.18
#